data_AF-A0A956CS16-F1
#
_entry.id   AF-A0A956CS16-F1
#
_cell.length_a   1.000
_cell.length_b   1.000
_cell.length_c   1.000
_cell.angle_alpha   90.00
_cell.angle_beta   90.00
_cell.angle_gamma   90.00
#
_symmetry.space_group_name_H-M   'P 1'
#
loop_
_entity.id
_entity.type
_entity.pdbx_description
1 polymer ?
#
loop_
_entity_poly.entity_id
_entity_poly.type
_entity_poly.pdbx_seq_one_letter_code
_entity_poly.pdbx_strand_id
1 'polypeptide(L)'
;MRHVAPCALALALLAGCPEAPETFSTFEEACAAIPDCEAPRVPRPPGQEAIWRVSLVRDADGQVRIDEIDEVSVAADVGLPPGPLAGSHALVARGAGGETLGLTPVRFPEVALAESLDFEVREALDLSGAAVHATAYLRVDGAADRIVVLDATEDVVDMRPAPAPGEAVRDADGDVGGTGAPLAEASPACAHVALIEGEADRGYLPTLDRLDLGFALVVPGPTQRAVVRSTLNQMTPLHCAGISRIAFVHATRADGSPHTTLGGRVHVFVAGDLVLLNVEREGVPPRSPEGTSPVRMYSERELAREPYFRLRLTQSLLHEGGHALEALLTSQSDAPGAFRGDWMADERGLAEETIARVRLGGGLHGAWGAMHDSFVALGWAHRHPVEWNGYVLEPLDYERVRTEWTPDDVVRGGAMSHYGMSNPADDLADMLAWSISSRAFDAAGIERERYFRDDWACRDLRAHETESLPARLAAVYTKLSLLRDLGAISEEAFDSCVGSHVGIPVYSQGVALWENDEIRRVFDRGVHAEIGATPEGRHVFQLAAEGSGEFDGVDYPAVIEIRLDLADAEVPLAEVGWPRGAYPLLPGGASYFHFRMDDAPAGSFDVIDGFALVTDASNDRIRGSVFITRAIRPSAPLAVPQTFDPPLIARFLIEH
;
A
#
# COMPACT_ATOMS: atom_id res chain seq x y z
N MET A 1 35.55 -15.98 10.44
CA MET A 1 35.05 -17.21 11.10
C MET A 1 34.95 -16.94 12.60
N ARG A 2 33.76 -16.57 13.09
CA ARG A 2 33.51 -16.37 14.53
C ARG A 2 32.78 -17.60 15.06
N HIS A 3 33.35 -18.22 16.08
CA HIS A 3 32.77 -19.36 16.78
C HIS A 3 31.49 -18.94 17.51
N VAL A 4 30.34 -19.38 17.01
CA VAL A 4 29.10 -19.43 17.78
C VAL A 4 29.21 -20.59 18.76
N ALA A 5 28.97 -20.31 20.04
CA ALA A 5 29.12 -21.26 21.13
C ALA A 5 28.10 -22.42 21.02
N PRO A 6 28.52 -23.70 21.11
CA PRO A 6 27.63 -24.86 21.04
C PRO A 6 26.81 -25.11 22.32
N CYS A 7 26.82 -24.18 23.30
CA CYS A 7 26.11 -24.36 24.57
C CYS A 7 24.61 -24.02 24.54
N ALA A 8 24.13 -23.23 23.57
CA ALA A 8 22.70 -22.92 23.48
C ALA A 8 21.86 -24.12 22.99
N LEU A 9 22.43 -24.97 22.13
CA LEU A 9 21.73 -26.13 21.56
C LEU A 9 21.57 -27.30 22.57
N ALA A 10 22.51 -27.44 23.51
CA ALA A 10 22.48 -28.53 24.49
C ALA A 10 21.50 -28.29 25.65
N LEU A 11 21.19 -27.03 25.98
CA LEU A 11 20.20 -26.68 27.00
C LEU A 11 18.75 -26.82 26.48
N ALA A 12 18.51 -26.56 25.19
CA ALA A 12 17.21 -26.80 24.55
C ALA A 12 16.85 -28.29 24.42
N LEU A 13 17.85 -29.19 24.43
CA LEU A 13 17.63 -30.65 24.39
C LEU A 13 17.38 -31.27 25.77
N LEU A 14 17.69 -30.56 26.86
CA LEU A 14 17.54 -31.07 28.24
C LEU A 14 16.32 -30.48 28.97
N ALA A 15 15.91 -29.26 28.62
CA ALA A 15 14.59 -28.74 28.96
C ALA A 15 13.69 -29.06 27.77
N GLY A 16 12.97 -30.18 27.80
CA GLY A 16 12.07 -30.56 26.70
C GLY A 16 11.24 -29.34 26.31
N CYS A 17 11.51 -28.78 25.12
CA CYS A 17 10.74 -27.65 24.62
C CYS A 17 9.27 -28.09 24.69
N PRO A 18 8.41 -27.37 25.43
CA PRO A 18 7.00 -27.70 25.44
C PRO A 18 6.55 -27.77 23.98
N GLU A 19 5.96 -28.90 23.59
CA GLU A 19 5.36 -29.02 22.27
C GLU A 19 4.42 -27.83 22.09
N ALA A 20 4.52 -27.16 20.94
CA ALA A 20 3.64 -26.05 20.63
C ALA A 20 2.18 -26.53 20.81
N PRO A 21 1.32 -25.77 21.50
CA PRO A 21 -0.05 -26.21 21.74
C PRO A 21 -0.74 -26.49 20.41
N GLU A 22 -1.56 -27.54 20.36
CA GLU A 22 -2.26 -27.91 19.14
C GLU A 22 -3.21 -26.81 18.64
N THR A 23 -3.67 -25.96 19.57
CA THR A 23 -4.53 -24.76 19.42
C THR A 23 -4.35 -23.88 20.67
N PHE A 24 -4.47 -22.56 20.54
CA PHE A 24 -4.63 -21.67 21.71
C PHE A 24 -6.09 -21.66 22.16
N SER A 25 -6.34 -21.68 23.46
CA SER A 25 -7.72 -21.78 23.99
C SER A 25 -8.38 -20.42 24.17
N THR A 26 -7.58 -19.36 24.30
CA THR A 26 -8.02 -17.97 24.48
C THR A 26 -7.22 -17.03 23.59
N PHE A 27 -7.79 -15.85 23.34
CA PHE A 27 -7.13 -14.80 22.56
C PHE A 27 -5.89 -14.28 23.26
N GLU A 28 -5.93 -14.13 24.59
CA GLU A 28 -4.83 -13.66 25.41
C GLU A 28 -3.63 -14.61 25.32
N GLU A 29 -3.86 -15.93 25.37
CA GLU A 29 -2.81 -16.93 25.17
C GLU A 29 -2.16 -16.84 23.79
N ALA A 30 -2.97 -16.67 22.74
CA ALA A 30 -2.48 -16.52 21.38
C ALA A 30 -1.70 -15.21 21.21
N CYS A 31 -2.21 -14.11 21.78
CA CYS A 31 -1.61 -12.78 21.68
C CYS A 31 -0.26 -12.71 22.39
N ALA A 32 -0.12 -13.33 23.56
CA ALA A 32 1.16 -13.44 24.26
C ALA A 32 2.21 -14.24 23.48
N ALA A 33 1.79 -15.14 22.59
CA ALA A 33 2.68 -15.96 21.76
C ALA A 33 3.06 -15.32 20.41
N ILE A 34 2.38 -14.25 20.00
CA ILE A 34 2.55 -13.61 18.70
C ILE A 34 3.22 -12.24 18.89
N PRO A 35 4.38 -11.99 18.26
CA PRO A 35 5.06 -10.70 18.34
C PRO A 35 4.15 -9.53 17.96
N ASP A 36 4.34 -8.39 18.64
CA ASP A 36 3.61 -7.14 18.39
C ASP A 36 2.08 -7.21 18.57
N CYS A 37 1.52 -8.29 19.14
CA CYS A 37 0.07 -8.38 19.37
C CYS A 37 -0.40 -7.46 20.53
N GLU A 38 0.27 -7.49 21.68
CA GLU A 38 -0.12 -6.71 22.88
C GLU A 38 0.36 -5.26 22.88
N ALA A 39 1.47 -4.97 22.18
CA ALA A 39 2.13 -3.67 22.21
C ALA A 39 2.05 -3.02 20.81
N PRO A 40 1.07 -2.13 20.55
CA PRO A 40 1.04 -1.41 19.29
C PRO A 40 2.29 -0.52 19.18
N ARG A 41 2.89 -0.46 17.98
CA ARG A 41 4.06 0.40 17.75
C ARG A 41 3.73 1.89 17.86
N VAL A 42 2.45 2.25 17.72
CA VAL A 42 1.91 3.60 17.94
C VAL A 42 1.05 3.58 19.22
N PRO A 43 1.39 4.35 20.26
CA PRO A 43 0.65 4.33 21.53
C PRO A 43 -0.73 4.98 21.41
N ARG A 44 -1.71 4.42 22.14
CA ARG A 44 -3.11 4.88 22.19
C ARG A 44 -3.26 6.19 22.98
N PRO A 45 -4.01 7.17 22.47
CA PRO A 45 -4.54 8.24 23.31
C PRO A 45 -5.61 7.70 24.28
N PRO A 46 -5.72 8.23 25.51
CA PRO A 46 -6.68 7.72 26.48
C PRO A 46 -8.12 8.15 26.18
N GLY A 47 -9.06 7.18 26.12
CA GLY A 47 -10.52 7.43 26.07
C GLY A 47 -11.30 6.36 25.30
N GLN A 48 -12.53 6.08 25.75
CA GLN A 48 -13.54 5.35 24.97
C GLN A 48 -14.83 6.17 24.95
N GLU A 49 -15.57 6.10 23.85
CA GLU A 49 -16.93 6.61 23.73
C GLU A 49 -17.84 5.53 23.13
N ALA A 50 -19.12 5.59 23.46
CA ALA A 50 -20.13 4.73 22.87
C ALA A 50 -20.76 5.42 21.66
N ILE A 51 -20.92 4.68 20.58
CA ILE A 51 -21.64 5.11 19.38
C ILE A 51 -22.66 4.04 18.99
N TRP A 52 -23.64 4.41 18.17
CA TRP A 52 -24.56 3.46 17.58
C TRP A 52 -24.13 3.05 16.19
N ARG A 53 -24.21 1.76 15.90
CA ARG A 53 -24.06 1.16 14.58
C ARG A 53 -25.44 0.72 14.11
N VAL A 54 -25.82 1.14 12.92
CA VAL A 54 -27.16 0.90 12.37
C VAL A 54 -27.02 0.23 11.01
N SER A 55 -27.58 -0.98 10.89
CA SER A 55 -27.71 -1.69 9.63
C SER A 55 -29.00 -1.25 8.95
N LEU A 56 -28.90 -0.89 7.67
CA LEU A 56 -30.01 -0.48 6.83
C LEU A 56 -30.11 -1.40 5.62
N VAL A 57 -31.35 -1.65 5.18
CA VAL A 57 -31.64 -2.42 3.97
C VAL A 57 -32.42 -1.55 3.01
N ARG A 58 -31.97 -1.46 1.76
CA ARG A 58 -32.79 -1.07 0.61
C ARG A 58 -33.22 -2.34 -0.10
N ASP A 59 -34.52 -2.63 -0.18
CA ASP A 59 -35.00 -3.80 -0.91
C ASP A 59 -34.99 -3.59 -2.44
N ALA A 60 -35.41 -4.60 -3.19
CA ALA A 60 -35.45 -4.55 -4.66
C ALA A 60 -36.47 -3.54 -5.22
N ASP A 61 -37.47 -3.14 -4.42
CA ASP A 61 -38.45 -2.12 -4.76
C ASP A 61 -37.97 -0.70 -4.38
N GLY A 62 -36.79 -0.60 -3.78
CA GLY A 62 -36.17 0.65 -3.35
C GLY A 62 -36.62 1.13 -1.97
N GLN A 63 -37.40 0.35 -1.21
CA GLN A 63 -37.81 0.73 0.14
C GLN A 63 -36.65 0.56 1.11
N VAL A 64 -36.45 1.56 1.95
CA VAL A 64 -35.37 1.58 2.95
C VAL A 64 -35.94 1.35 4.34
N ARG A 65 -35.30 0.45 5.10
CA ARG A 65 -35.63 0.16 6.50
C ARG A 65 -34.39 0.01 7.36
N ILE A 66 -34.53 0.32 8.65
CA ILE A 66 -33.59 -0.05 9.70
C ILE A 66 -33.78 -1.54 9.97
N ASP A 67 -32.69 -2.28 9.84
CA ASP A 67 -32.60 -3.71 10.10
C ASP A 67 -32.19 -3.96 11.55
N GLU A 68 -31.09 -3.34 12.00
CA GLU A 68 -30.48 -3.54 13.30
C GLU A 68 -29.88 -2.25 13.88
N ILE A 69 -29.88 -2.11 15.21
CA ILE A 69 -29.20 -1.03 15.94
C ILE A 69 -28.41 -1.62 17.10
N ASP A 70 -27.08 -1.43 17.07
CA ASP A 70 -26.14 -1.85 18.10
C ASP A 70 -25.43 -0.66 18.74
N GLU A 71 -25.07 -0.80 20.02
CA GLU A 71 -24.11 0.10 20.65
C GLU A 71 -22.71 -0.52 20.60
N VAL A 72 -21.74 0.23 20.08
CA VAL A 72 -20.34 -0.19 20.00
C VAL A 72 -19.44 0.85 20.68
N SER A 73 -18.43 0.36 21.41
CA SER A 73 -17.43 1.21 22.05
C SER A 73 -16.26 1.46 21.10
N VAL A 74 -15.96 2.73 20.86
CA VAL A 74 -14.83 3.21 20.04
C VAL A 74 -13.88 4.05 20.87
N ALA A 75 -12.65 4.27 20.40
CA ALA A 75 -11.74 5.20 21.07
C ALA A 75 -12.22 6.65 20.86
N ALA A 76 -12.21 7.47 21.91
CA ALA A 76 -12.82 8.82 21.88
C ALA A 76 -12.13 9.79 20.90
N ASP A 77 -10.86 9.57 20.61
CA ASP A 77 -10.05 10.31 19.64
C ASP A 77 -10.25 9.82 18.19
N VAL A 78 -10.67 8.57 18.01
CA VAL A 78 -11.03 7.99 16.70
C VAL A 78 -12.44 8.42 16.31
N GLY A 79 -13.35 8.36 17.27
CA GLY A 79 -14.72 8.81 17.10
C GLY A 79 -15.64 7.88 16.30
N LEU A 80 -16.67 8.46 15.70
CA LEU A 80 -17.54 7.75 14.75
C LEU A 80 -16.75 7.23 13.55
N PRO A 81 -16.90 5.96 13.15
CA PRO A 81 -16.57 5.55 11.80
C PRO A 81 -17.43 6.39 10.83
N PRO A 82 -16.85 7.28 10.01
CA PRO A 82 -17.65 8.18 9.21
C PRO A 82 -18.43 7.43 8.14
N GLY A 83 -19.69 7.83 8.00
CA GLY A 83 -20.54 7.44 6.89
C GLY A 83 -20.21 8.21 5.61
N PRO A 84 -20.91 7.93 4.49
CA PRO A 84 -20.70 8.61 3.21
C PRO A 84 -20.89 10.13 3.32
N LEU A 85 -20.11 10.92 2.57
CA LEU A 85 -20.20 12.40 2.54
C LEU A 85 -21.56 12.91 2.03
N ALA A 86 -22.18 12.12 1.17
CA ALA A 86 -23.51 12.34 0.65
C ALA A 86 -24.21 11.00 0.54
N GLY A 87 -25.46 10.97 0.96
CA GLY A 87 -26.31 9.80 0.89
C GLY A 87 -27.52 10.08 0.01
N SER A 88 -28.13 9.01 -0.50
CA SER A 88 -29.53 9.10 -0.93
C SER A 88 -30.48 9.24 0.26
N HIS A 89 -29.98 8.93 1.46
CA HIS A 89 -30.71 8.97 2.72
C HIS A 89 -29.84 9.61 3.81
N ALA A 90 -30.44 9.91 4.95
CA ALA A 90 -29.74 10.32 6.17
C ALA A 90 -30.28 9.55 7.36
N LEU A 91 -29.39 9.01 8.17
CA LEU A 91 -29.70 8.40 9.45
C LEU A 91 -29.58 9.48 10.53
N VAL A 92 -30.59 9.60 11.38
CA VAL A 92 -30.73 10.69 12.34
C VAL A 92 -31.13 10.14 13.71
N ALA A 93 -30.38 10.51 14.74
CA ALA A 93 -30.79 10.34 16.13
C ALA A 93 -31.64 11.53 16.57
N ARG A 94 -32.83 11.28 17.11
CA ARG A 94 -33.72 12.33 17.64
C ARG A 94 -33.91 12.20 19.14
N GLY A 95 -33.99 13.34 19.83
CA GLY A 95 -34.38 13.41 21.23
C GLY A 95 -35.90 13.46 21.41
N ALA A 96 -36.36 13.35 22.66
CA ALA A 96 -37.79 13.32 22.99
C ALA A 96 -38.56 14.60 22.58
N GLY A 97 -37.87 15.73 22.40
CA GLY A 97 -38.44 16.98 21.89
C GLY A 97 -38.48 17.08 20.35
N GLY A 98 -37.95 16.07 19.64
CA GLY A 98 -37.83 16.01 18.19
C GLY A 98 -36.57 16.69 17.64
N GLU A 99 -35.68 17.19 18.49
CA GLU A 99 -34.39 17.75 18.10
C GLU A 99 -33.45 16.69 17.53
N THR A 100 -32.64 17.07 16.54
CA THR A 100 -31.58 16.22 15.98
C THR A 100 -30.37 16.23 16.91
N LEU A 101 -29.99 15.06 17.41
CA LEU A 101 -28.85 14.84 18.32
C LEU A 101 -27.62 14.27 17.60
N GLY A 102 -27.80 13.75 16.39
CA GLY A 102 -26.75 13.18 15.55
C GLY A 102 -27.29 12.91 14.15
N LEU A 103 -26.45 13.03 13.13
CA LEU A 103 -26.81 12.80 11.74
C LEU A 103 -25.64 12.20 10.97
N THR A 104 -25.93 11.16 10.20
CA THR A 104 -24.96 10.51 9.31
C THR A 104 -25.63 10.22 7.98
N PRO A 105 -25.10 10.67 6.84
CA PRO A 105 -25.66 10.30 5.55
C PRO A 105 -25.57 8.78 5.31
N VAL A 106 -26.51 8.23 4.54
CA VAL A 106 -26.55 6.82 4.18
C VAL A 106 -26.60 6.69 2.67
N ARG A 107 -25.68 5.88 2.13
CA ARG A 107 -25.62 5.54 0.71
C ARG A 107 -25.65 4.04 0.57
N PHE A 108 -26.52 3.58 -0.33
CA PHE A 108 -26.57 2.18 -0.72
C PHE A 108 -25.67 1.96 -1.95
N PRO A 109 -24.95 0.84 -2.03
CA PRO A 109 -24.13 0.53 -3.18
C PRO A 109 -25.00 0.37 -4.44
N GLU A 110 -24.56 0.99 -5.53
CA GLU A 110 -25.26 0.99 -6.83
C GLU A 110 -24.56 0.09 -7.85
N VAL A 111 -23.26 -0.16 -7.68
CA VAL A 111 -22.46 -1.03 -8.54
C VAL A 111 -21.54 -1.89 -7.67
N ALA A 112 -21.41 -3.17 -8.00
CA ALA A 112 -20.33 -4.03 -7.49
C ALA A 112 -19.42 -4.42 -8.65
N LEU A 113 -18.11 -4.36 -8.46
CA LEU A 113 -17.14 -4.83 -9.45
C LEU A 113 -16.60 -6.19 -8.97
N ALA A 114 -16.72 -7.21 -9.82
CA ALA A 114 -16.20 -8.55 -9.58
C ALA A 114 -15.04 -8.83 -10.53
N GLU A 115 -13.93 -9.34 -10.01
CA GLU A 115 -12.75 -9.72 -10.77
C GLU A 115 -12.43 -11.19 -10.54
N SER A 116 -12.22 -11.94 -11.63
CA SER A 116 -11.76 -13.32 -11.54
C SER A 116 -10.25 -13.37 -11.23
N LEU A 117 -9.82 -14.37 -10.46
CA LEU A 117 -8.42 -14.56 -10.05
C LEU A 117 -7.46 -14.93 -11.20
N ASP A 118 -7.98 -15.23 -12.38
CA ASP A 118 -7.17 -15.42 -13.58
C ASP A 118 -7.14 -14.11 -14.42
N PHE A 119 -7.70 -13.01 -13.89
CA PHE A 119 -7.77 -11.66 -14.47
C PHE A 119 -8.50 -11.57 -15.83
N GLU A 120 -9.17 -12.65 -16.26
CA GLU A 120 -9.83 -12.72 -17.57
C GLU A 120 -11.20 -12.01 -17.59
N VAL A 121 -11.83 -11.78 -16.43
CA VAL A 121 -13.19 -11.20 -16.36
C VAL A 121 -13.27 -10.16 -15.24
N ARG A 122 -13.49 -8.91 -15.63
CA ARG A 122 -14.00 -7.84 -14.76
C ARG A 122 -15.45 -7.56 -15.13
N GLU A 123 -16.38 -7.78 -14.20
CA GLU A 123 -17.80 -7.52 -14.39
C GLU A 123 -18.30 -6.43 -13.44
N ALA A 124 -18.97 -5.42 -13.98
CA ALA A 124 -19.71 -4.44 -13.21
C ALA A 124 -21.16 -4.90 -13.08
N LEU A 125 -21.53 -5.34 -11.88
CA LEU A 125 -22.88 -5.71 -11.51
C LEU A 125 -23.65 -4.43 -11.14
N ASP A 126 -24.77 -4.18 -11.81
CA ASP A 126 -25.73 -3.14 -11.44
C ASP A 126 -26.58 -3.60 -10.24
N LEU A 127 -26.58 -2.80 -9.18
CA LEU A 127 -27.25 -3.07 -7.91
C LEU A 127 -28.50 -2.22 -7.71
N SER A 128 -28.83 -1.34 -8.66
CA SER A 128 -29.90 -0.34 -8.53
C SER A 128 -31.28 -0.95 -8.28
N GLY A 129 -31.55 -2.15 -8.79
CA GLY A 129 -32.81 -2.88 -8.62
C GLY A 129 -32.74 -4.09 -7.68
N ALA A 130 -31.71 -4.18 -6.85
CA ALA A 130 -31.50 -5.33 -5.98
C ALA A 130 -31.47 -4.93 -4.51
N ALA A 131 -31.82 -5.89 -3.64
CA ALA A 131 -31.68 -5.72 -2.21
C ALA A 131 -30.21 -5.49 -1.86
N VAL A 132 -29.93 -4.43 -1.10
CA VAL A 132 -28.59 -4.04 -0.67
C VAL A 132 -28.62 -3.54 0.75
N HIS A 133 -27.56 -3.87 1.49
CA HIS A 133 -27.35 -3.38 2.84
C HIS A 133 -26.41 -2.16 2.82
N ALA A 134 -26.60 -1.28 3.80
CA ALA A 134 -25.67 -0.21 4.15
C ALA A 134 -25.53 -0.17 5.67
N THR A 135 -24.33 0.12 6.16
CA THR A 135 -24.08 0.32 7.58
C THR A 135 -23.77 1.79 7.80
N ALA A 136 -24.38 2.40 8.81
CA ALA A 136 -24.08 3.76 9.21
C ALA A 136 -23.88 3.83 10.72
N TYR A 137 -23.01 4.74 11.15
CA TYR A 137 -22.71 4.94 12.56
C TYR A 137 -23.24 6.30 13.00
N LEU A 138 -23.76 6.39 14.22
CA LEU A 138 -24.30 7.60 14.83
C LEU A 138 -23.64 7.85 16.19
N ARG A 139 -23.07 9.04 16.36
CA ARG A 139 -22.73 9.61 17.67
C ARG A 139 -23.90 10.46 18.07
N VAL A 140 -24.25 10.36 19.34
CA VAL A 140 -25.40 11.06 19.89
C VAL A 140 -24.91 11.97 21.00
N ASP A 141 -25.09 13.27 20.81
CA ASP A 141 -24.73 14.29 21.80
C ASP A 141 -25.83 14.44 22.88
N GLY A 142 -26.34 13.32 23.40
CA GLY A 142 -27.44 13.31 24.37
C GLY A 142 -28.21 12.00 24.44
N ALA A 143 -29.39 12.03 25.08
CA ALA A 143 -30.29 10.88 25.14
C ALA A 143 -31.27 10.91 23.97
N ALA A 144 -31.06 10.05 22.96
CA ALA A 144 -32.02 9.89 21.87
C ALA A 144 -33.20 9.00 22.32
N ASP A 145 -34.40 9.32 21.84
CA ASP A 145 -35.59 8.48 21.99
C ASP A 145 -35.83 7.62 20.74
N ARG A 146 -35.33 8.06 19.57
CA ARG A 146 -35.59 7.43 18.28
C ARG A 146 -34.40 7.54 17.33
N ILE A 147 -34.27 6.52 16.48
CA ILE A 147 -33.45 6.52 15.27
C ILE A 147 -34.36 6.57 14.06
N VAL A 148 -34.07 7.47 13.14
CA VAL A 148 -34.91 7.80 11.99
C VAL A 148 -34.07 7.75 10.72
N VAL A 149 -34.63 7.20 9.65
CA VAL A 149 -34.06 7.30 8.31
C VAL A 149 -34.88 8.31 7.52
N LEU A 150 -34.20 9.29 6.97
CA LEU A 150 -34.74 10.31 6.08
C LEU A 150 -34.32 10.02 4.65
N ASP A 151 -35.17 10.30 3.67
CA ASP A 151 -34.78 10.34 2.27
C ASP A 151 -34.22 11.72 1.86
N ALA A 152 -33.94 11.89 0.57
CA ALA A 152 -33.43 13.15 0.01
C ALA A 152 -34.43 14.32 0.09
N THR A 153 -35.71 14.08 0.36
CA THR A 153 -36.72 15.12 0.60
C THR A 153 -36.96 15.39 2.09
N GLU A 154 -36.13 14.81 2.96
CA GLU A 154 -36.24 14.86 4.42
C GLU A 154 -37.49 14.18 5.00
N ASP A 155 -38.17 13.34 4.21
CA ASP A 155 -39.32 12.56 4.67
C ASP A 155 -38.84 11.32 5.45
N VAL A 156 -39.59 10.97 6.49
CA VAL A 156 -39.29 9.79 7.32
C VAL A 156 -39.68 8.53 6.56
N VAL A 157 -38.69 7.72 6.17
CA VAL A 157 -38.91 6.45 5.48
C VAL A 157 -38.93 5.26 6.42
N ASP A 158 -38.19 5.31 7.52
CA ASP A 158 -38.29 4.35 8.63
C ASP A 158 -37.91 4.99 9.97
N MET A 159 -38.36 4.39 11.06
CA MET A 159 -38.13 4.89 12.42
C MET A 159 -38.22 3.75 13.45
N ARG A 160 -37.24 3.71 14.35
CA ARG A 160 -37.18 2.77 15.47
C ARG A 160 -36.95 3.50 16.80
N PRO A 161 -37.41 2.95 17.94
CA PRO A 161 -36.98 3.42 19.25
C PRO A 161 -35.46 3.31 19.35
N ALA A 162 -34.82 4.33 19.94
CA ALA A 162 -33.41 4.23 20.27
C ALA A 162 -33.24 3.23 21.44
N PRO A 163 -32.26 2.31 21.36
CA PRO A 163 -31.97 1.41 22.47
C PRO A 163 -31.57 2.18 23.73
N ALA A 164 -31.89 1.63 24.90
CA ALA A 164 -31.26 2.11 26.13
C ALA A 164 -29.75 1.81 26.08
N PRO A 165 -28.90 2.59 26.75
CA PRO A 165 -27.46 2.34 26.77
C PRO A 165 -27.15 0.89 27.20
N GLY A 166 -26.43 0.16 26.34
CA GLY A 166 -26.10 -1.26 26.53
C GLY A 166 -27.19 -2.28 26.14
N GLU A 167 -28.29 -1.87 25.54
CA GLU A 167 -29.29 -2.76 24.91
C GLU A 167 -29.14 -2.75 23.39
N ALA A 168 -29.25 -3.90 22.72
CA ALA A 168 -29.31 -4.00 21.26
C ALA A 168 -30.78 -4.16 20.81
N VAL A 169 -31.19 -3.46 19.74
CA VAL A 169 -32.52 -3.65 19.14
C VAL A 169 -32.43 -4.78 18.13
N ARG A 170 -33.06 -5.91 18.48
CA ARG A 170 -33.10 -7.14 17.68
C ARG A 170 -33.98 -6.97 16.44
N ASP A 171 -33.72 -7.79 15.43
CA ASP A 171 -34.58 -7.90 14.26
C ASP A 171 -36.02 -8.34 14.63
N ALA A 172 -36.92 -8.34 13.64
CA ALA A 172 -38.31 -8.75 13.85
C ALA A 172 -38.46 -10.23 14.24
N ASP A 173 -37.43 -11.04 14.02
CA ASP A 173 -37.40 -12.50 14.24
C ASP A 173 -36.73 -12.88 15.58
N GLY A 174 -36.12 -11.92 16.29
CA GLY A 174 -35.54 -12.06 17.62
C GLY A 174 -34.08 -12.53 17.64
N ASP A 175 -33.42 -12.60 16.49
CA ASP A 175 -32.01 -12.97 16.39
C ASP A 175 -31.12 -11.75 16.70
N VAL A 176 -29.96 -12.02 17.31
CA VAL A 176 -28.94 -11.02 17.60
C VAL A 176 -28.01 -11.03 16.40
N GLY A 177 -28.04 -9.96 15.58
CA GLY A 177 -27.06 -9.78 14.53
C GLY A 177 -25.67 -9.61 15.14
N GLY A 178 -24.67 -10.02 14.40
CA GLY A 178 -23.32 -10.19 14.94
C GLY A 178 -22.76 -8.87 15.45
N THR A 179 -21.98 -8.94 16.52
CA THR A 179 -21.40 -7.76 17.17
C THR A 179 -20.40 -7.02 16.31
N GLY A 180 -20.00 -7.55 15.13
CA GLY A 180 -18.98 -7.01 14.21
C GLY A 180 -18.00 -6.12 14.94
N ALA A 181 -17.42 -6.64 16.02
CA ALA A 181 -16.79 -5.78 17.00
C ALA A 181 -15.60 -5.13 16.31
N PRO A 182 -15.43 -3.79 16.38
CA PRO A 182 -14.13 -3.23 16.07
C PRO A 182 -13.11 -4.03 16.89
N LEU A 183 -11.96 -4.37 16.29
CA LEU A 183 -10.84 -4.90 17.06
C LEU A 183 -10.40 -3.76 17.99
N ALA A 184 -11.10 -3.60 19.12
CA ALA A 184 -11.04 -2.43 20.01
C ALA A 184 -9.67 -2.22 20.67
N GLU A 185 -8.69 -3.06 20.28
CA GLU A 185 -7.35 -3.14 20.79
C GLU A 185 -6.25 -3.22 19.70
N ALA A 186 -6.57 -3.07 18.41
CA ALA A 186 -5.57 -2.84 17.37
C ALA A 186 -4.91 -1.46 17.54
N SER A 187 -3.81 -1.22 16.82
CA SER A 187 -3.11 0.08 16.78
C SER A 187 -4.11 1.20 16.60
N PRO A 188 -3.93 2.37 17.26
CA PRO A 188 -4.84 3.51 17.11
C PRO A 188 -5.08 3.89 15.65
N ALA A 189 -4.04 3.72 14.81
CA ALA A 189 -4.07 3.96 13.37
C ALA A 189 -5.07 3.07 12.59
N CYS A 190 -5.47 1.94 13.17
CA CYS A 190 -6.26 0.88 12.53
C CYS A 190 -7.50 0.52 13.38
N ALA A 191 -7.83 1.34 14.38
CA ALA A 191 -8.91 1.06 15.31
C ALA A 191 -10.29 1.03 14.63
N HIS A 192 -10.39 1.61 13.42
CA HIS A 192 -11.59 1.58 12.59
C HIS A 192 -11.80 0.25 11.85
N VAL A 193 -10.78 -0.59 11.75
CA VAL A 193 -10.87 -1.84 10.98
C VAL A 193 -11.75 -2.85 11.73
N ALA A 194 -12.86 -3.22 11.10
CA ALA A 194 -13.79 -4.22 11.62
C ALA A 194 -13.34 -5.64 11.23
N LEU A 195 -13.34 -6.56 12.20
CA LEU A 195 -13.16 -7.98 11.93
C LEU A 195 -14.54 -8.64 11.95
N ILE A 196 -14.92 -9.21 10.82
CA ILE A 196 -16.20 -9.89 10.62
C ILE A 196 -16.18 -11.22 11.41
N GLU A 197 -17.15 -11.40 12.29
CA GLU A 197 -17.25 -12.46 13.29
C GLU A 197 -18.12 -13.65 12.84
N GLY A 198 -18.28 -13.85 11.53
CA GLY A 198 -18.99 -14.99 10.95
C GLY A 198 -20.31 -14.62 10.28
N GLU A 199 -21.21 -15.60 10.17
CA GLU A 199 -22.47 -15.46 9.42
C GLU A 199 -23.44 -14.42 9.98
N ALA A 200 -23.39 -14.18 11.30
CA ALA A 200 -24.19 -13.14 11.94
C ALA A 200 -23.82 -11.73 11.42
N ASP A 201 -22.61 -11.57 10.86
CA ASP A 201 -22.12 -10.34 10.25
C ASP A 201 -22.27 -10.34 8.72
N ARG A 202 -23.00 -11.29 8.12
CA ARG A 202 -23.18 -11.36 6.66
C ARG A 202 -23.77 -10.07 6.07
N GLY A 203 -24.63 -9.38 6.82
CA GLY A 203 -25.19 -8.08 6.44
C GLY A 203 -24.13 -7.01 6.19
N TYR A 204 -22.94 -7.12 6.78
CA TYR A 204 -21.81 -6.22 6.54
C TYR A 204 -21.08 -6.51 5.22
N LEU A 205 -21.39 -7.60 4.53
CA LEU A 205 -20.71 -8.04 3.31
C LEU A 205 -21.70 -8.33 2.18
N PRO A 206 -22.59 -7.40 1.79
CA PRO A 206 -23.61 -7.63 0.77
C PRO A 206 -23.01 -7.93 -0.62
N THR A 207 -21.72 -7.65 -0.82
CA THR A 207 -20.95 -8.03 -2.00
C THR A 207 -20.76 -9.54 -2.12
N LEU A 208 -20.73 -10.28 -1.01
CA LEU A 208 -20.52 -11.73 -1.02
C LEU A 208 -21.67 -12.50 -1.67
N ASP A 209 -22.91 -12.07 -1.45
CA ASP A 209 -24.11 -12.77 -1.94
C ASP A 209 -24.29 -12.65 -3.47
N ARG A 210 -23.48 -11.80 -4.13
CA ARG A 210 -23.50 -11.60 -5.59
C ARG A 210 -22.37 -12.29 -6.33
N LEU A 211 -21.42 -12.87 -5.62
CA LEU A 211 -20.37 -13.65 -6.25
C LEU A 211 -20.96 -15.02 -6.57
N ASP A 212 -20.74 -15.52 -7.79
CA ASP A 212 -21.10 -16.89 -8.21
C ASP A 212 -20.30 -17.98 -7.45
N LEU A 213 -19.66 -17.58 -6.35
CA LEU A 213 -18.89 -18.38 -5.41
C LEU A 213 -19.65 -18.36 -4.08
N GLY A 214 -20.01 -19.53 -3.57
CA GLY A 214 -20.69 -19.63 -2.28
C GLY A 214 -19.70 -19.37 -1.15
N PHE A 215 -19.61 -18.15 -0.63
CA PHE A 215 -18.77 -17.87 0.53
C PHE A 215 -19.57 -18.08 1.82
N ALA A 216 -19.07 -18.96 2.71
CA ALA A 216 -19.57 -19.07 4.08
C ALA A 216 -18.62 -18.33 5.03
N LEU A 217 -19.12 -17.40 5.82
CA LEU A 217 -18.32 -16.63 6.77
C LEU A 217 -17.91 -17.48 7.96
N VAL A 218 -16.65 -17.30 8.37
CA VAL A 218 -16.03 -18.06 9.44
C VAL A 218 -15.83 -17.16 10.64
N VAL A 219 -16.29 -17.62 11.81
CA VAL A 219 -15.97 -16.98 13.08
C VAL A 219 -14.46 -17.13 13.32
N PRO A 220 -13.69 -16.04 13.39
CA PRO A 220 -12.25 -16.14 13.53
C PRO A 220 -11.86 -16.66 14.92
N GLY A 221 -10.98 -17.65 14.94
CA GLY A 221 -10.42 -18.25 16.16
C GLY A 221 -9.42 -17.33 16.88
N PRO A 222 -8.99 -17.70 18.11
CA PRO A 222 -8.06 -16.91 18.90
C PRO A 222 -6.76 -16.52 18.19
N THR A 223 -6.13 -17.46 17.48
CA THR A 223 -4.87 -17.25 16.78
C THR A 223 -5.06 -16.38 15.56
N GLN A 224 -6.13 -16.60 14.78
CA GLN A 224 -6.50 -15.73 13.66
C GLN A 224 -6.66 -14.27 14.12
N ARG A 225 -7.45 -14.04 15.18
CA ARG A 225 -7.63 -12.70 15.78
C ARG A 225 -6.30 -12.08 16.23
N ALA A 226 -5.45 -12.86 16.87
CA ALA A 226 -4.16 -12.39 17.37
C ALA A 226 -3.17 -12.05 16.22
N VAL A 227 -3.16 -12.82 15.12
CA VAL A 227 -2.38 -12.48 13.92
C VAL A 227 -2.92 -11.22 13.24
N VAL A 228 -4.25 -11.09 13.10
CA VAL A 228 -4.86 -9.87 12.54
C VAL A 228 -4.45 -8.65 13.37
N ARG A 229 -4.60 -8.71 14.70
CA ARG A 229 -4.20 -7.61 15.59
C ARG A 229 -2.71 -7.27 15.48
N SER A 230 -1.84 -8.28 15.54
CA SER A 230 -0.39 -8.10 15.35
C SER A 230 -0.06 -7.45 14.00
N THR A 231 -0.80 -7.80 12.95
CA THR A 231 -0.60 -7.24 11.61
C THR A 231 -1.04 -5.79 11.53
N LEU A 232 -2.24 -5.46 12.04
CA LEU A 232 -2.71 -4.07 12.15
C LEU A 232 -1.75 -3.21 13.00
N ASN A 233 -1.10 -3.79 14.02
CA ASN A 233 -0.10 -3.09 14.82
C ASN A 233 1.19 -2.72 14.08
N GLN A 234 1.43 -3.31 12.91
CA GLN A 234 2.61 -3.05 12.07
C GLN A 234 2.31 -2.06 10.92
N MET A 235 1.03 -1.84 10.62
CA MET A 235 0.60 -0.94 9.56
C MET A 235 0.74 0.53 9.97
N THR A 236 1.09 1.36 9.00
CA THR A 236 1.09 2.83 9.15
C THR A 236 -0.34 3.37 9.11
N PRO A 237 -0.58 4.63 9.54
CA PRO A 237 -1.90 5.27 9.38
C PRO A 237 -2.42 5.23 7.95
N LEU A 238 -1.57 5.52 6.96
CA LEU A 238 -1.99 5.50 5.56
C LEU A 238 -2.29 4.07 5.08
N HIS A 239 -1.49 3.07 5.44
CA HIS A 239 -1.77 1.69 5.06
C HIS A 239 -3.07 1.17 5.69
N CYS A 240 -3.32 1.49 6.96
CA CYS A 240 -4.58 1.13 7.61
C CYS A 240 -5.79 1.86 7.02
N ALA A 241 -5.63 3.13 6.62
CA ALA A 241 -6.69 3.89 5.98
C ALA A 241 -7.28 3.20 4.73
N GLY A 242 -6.48 2.37 4.04
CA GLY A 242 -6.96 1.58 2.91
C GLY A 242 -7.99 0.51 3.30
N ILE A 243 -7.96 -0.02 4.51
CA ILE A 243 -8.75 -1.18 4.94
C ILE A 243 -9.84 -0.74 5.91
N SER A 244 -11.08 -1.19 5.72
CA SER A 244 -12.15 -0.99 6.70
C SER A 244 -12.66 -2.30 7.30
N ARG A 245 -12.54 -3.41 6.59
CA ARG A 245 -13.10 -4.71 6.99
C ARG A 245 -12.17 -5.87 6.64
N ILE A 246 -12.11 -6.85 7.53
CA ILE A 246 -11.44 -8.12 7.31
C ILE A 246 -12.43 -9.24 7.60
N ALA A 247 -12.55 -10.23 6.73
CA ALA A 247 -13.35 -11.42 7.02
C ALA A 247 -12.63 -12.71 6.65
N PHE A 248 -12.92 -13.77 7.39
CA PHE A 248 -12.51 -15.12 7.05
C PHE A 248 -13.70 -15.85 6.42
N VAL A 249 -13.45 -16.58 5.33
CA VAL A 249 -14.49 -17.27 4.56
C VAL A 249 -14.09 -18.70 4.24
N HIS A 250 -15.08 -19.56 4.01
CA HIS A 250 -14.94 -20.80 3.26
C HIS A 250 -15.54 -20.58 1.87
N ALA A 251 -14.69 -20.57 0.85
CA ALA A 251 -15.17 -20.57 -0.53
C ALA A 251 -15.76 -21.95 -0.89
N THR A 252 -16.98 -21.95 -1.41
CA THR A 252 -17.67 -23.13 -1.96
C THR A 252 -18.07 -22.88 -3.40
N ARG A 253 -18.20 -23.95 -4.17
CA ARG A 253 -18.79 -23.93 -5.51
C ARG A 253 -20.31 -23.74 -5.41
N ALA A 254 -20.95 -23.41 -6.52
CA ALA A 254 -22.42 -23.29 -6.61
C ALA A 254 -23.18 -24.55 -6.14
N ASP A 255 -22.54 -25.72 -6.15
CA ASP A 255 -23.10 -26.99 -5.64
C ASP A 255 -22.86 -27.21 -4.13
N GLY A 256 -22.31 -26.23 -3.42
CA GLY A 256 -21.98 -26.27 -2.00
C GLY A 256 -20.72 -27.09 -1.66
N SER A 257 -20.02 -27.64 -2.66
CA SER A 257 -18.75 -28.34 -2.42
C SER A 257 -17.62 -27.33 -2.15
N PRO A 258 -16.61 -27.69 -1.33
CA PRO A 258 -15.47 -26.82 -1.09
C PRO A 258 -14.79 -26.41 -2.40
N HIS A 259 -14.48 -25.12 -2.54
CA HIS A 259 -13.75 -24.61 -3.69
C HIS A 259 -12.25 -24.91 -3.52
N THR A 260 -11.87 -26.15 -3.79
CA THR A 260 -10.53 -26.69 -3.49
C THR A 260 -9.36 -25.98 -4.20
N THR A 261 -9.62 -25.20 -5.24
CA THR A 261 -8.60 -24.38 -5.93
C THR A 261 -8.40 -23.01 -5.30
N LEU A 262 -9.32 -22.57 -4.44
CA LEU A 262 -9.28 -21.26 -3.76
C LEU A 262 -8.78 -21.36 -2.32
N GLY A 263 -8.56 -22.56 -1.77
CA GLY A 263 -8.12 -22.73 -0.38
C GLY A 263 -6.82 -21.98 -0.09
N GLY A 264 -6.81 -21.14 0.96
CA GLY A 264 -5.66 -20.32 1.33
C GLY A 264 -5.45 -19.05 0.49
N ARG A 265 -6.34 -18.75 -0.47
CA ARG A 265 -6.31 -17.49 -1.24
C ARG A 265 -6.96 -16.36 -0.47
N VAL A 266 -6.46 -15.16 -0.71
CA VAL A 266 -7.04 -13.92 -0.18
C VAL A 266 -7.63 -13.15 -1.36
N HIS A 267 -8.74 -12.46 -1.12
CA HIS A 267 -9.44 -11.68 -2.11
C HIS A 267 -9.69 -10.28 -1.53
N VAL A 268 -9.16 -9.25 -2.18
CA VAL A 268 -9.68 -7.89 -2.01
C VAL A 268 -10.79 -7.69 -3.03
N PHE A 269 -11.98 -7.38 -2.54
CA PHE A 269 -13.06 -6.97 -3.42
C PHE A 269 -12.92 -5.50 -3.72
N VAL A 270 -13.20 -5.12 -4.96
CA VAL A 270 -13.02 -3.79 -5.56
C VAL A 270 -13.79 -2.67 -4.83
N ALA A 271 -14.52 -3.00 -3.75
CA ALA A 271 -14.89 -2.02 -2.73
C ALA A 271 -13.65 -1.31 -2.10
N GLY A 272 -12.47 -1.95 -2.22
CA GLY A 272 -11.16 -1.43 -1.82
C GLY A 272 -10.95 -1.43 -0.31
N ASP A 273 -11.99 -1.65 0.48
CA ASP A 273 -11.98 -1.56 1.93
C ASP A 273 -12.14 -2.92 2.63
N LEU A 274 -12.37 -4.01 1.88
CA LEU A 274 -12.63 -5.36 2.39
C LEU A 274 -11.54 -6.35 1.98
N VAL A 275 -10.91 -6.98 2.98
CA VAL A 275 -9.97 -8.10 2.80
C VAL A 275 -10.65 -9.42 3.18
N LEU A 276 -10.81 -10.34 2.23
CA LEU A 276 -11.40 -11.67 2.46
C LEU A 276 -10.36 -12.79 2.43
N LEU A 277 -10.20 -13.47 3.55
CA LEU A 277 -9.24 -14.55 3.75
C LEU A 277 -9.95 -15.90 3.64
N ASN A 278 -9.68 -16.67 2.58
CA ASN A 278 -10.25 -18.00 2.45
C ASN A 278 -9.50 -19.01 3.33
N VAL A 279 -10.18 -19.50 4.37
CA VAL A 279 -9.71 -20.57 5.24
C VAL A 279 -10.17 -21.91 4.68
N GLU A 280 -9.27 -22.87 4.54
CA GLU A 280 -9.68 -24.20 4.08
C GLU A 280 -10.44 -24.95 5.19
N ARG A 281 -11.55 -25.60 4.85
CA ARG A 281 -12.43 -26.29 5.83
C ARG A 281 -11.71 -27.47 6.48
N GLU A 282 -11.75 -27.55 7.80
CA GLU A 282 -11.20 -28.68 8.55
C GLU A 282 -11.91 -30.00 8.16
N GLY A 283 -11.13 -31.04 7.85
CA GLY A 283 -11.64 -32.38 7.55
C GLY A 283 -11.68 -32.77 6.07
N VAL A 284 -11.40 -31.86 5.13
CA VAL A 284 -11.22 -32.22 3.71
C VAL A 284 -9.80 -32.78 3.50
N PRO A 285 -9.63 -34.01 2.98
CA PRO A 285 -8.31 -34.55 2.69
C PRO A 285 -7.71 -33.86 1.46
N PRO A 286 -6.42 -33.50 1.48
CA PRO A 286 -5.78 -32.87 0.33
C PRO A 286 -5.80 -33.80 -0.88
N ARG A 287 -6.29 -33.31 -2.01
CA ARG A 287 -6.29 -34.05 -3.28
C ARG A 287 -5.16 -33.57 -4.17
N SER A 288 -3.97 -34.10 -3.92
CA SER A 288 -2.95 -34.26 -4.96
C SER A 288 -2.34 -35.66 -4.81
N PRO A 289 -2.46 -36.54 -5.82
CA PRO A 289 -1.74 -37.81 -5.87
C PRO A 289 -0.21 -37.65 -5.93
N GLU A 290 0.30 -36.42 -6.11
CA GLU A 290 1.71 -36.11 -6.39
C GLU A 290 2.47 -35.56 -5.16
N GLY A 291 1.86 -35.55 -3.97
CA GLY A 291 2.57 -35.25 -2.72
C GLY A 291 2.83 -33.76 -2.44
N THR A 292 2.43 -32.86 -3.33
CA THR A 292 2.32 -31.41 -3.07
C THR A 292 0.93 -31.10 -2.53
N SER A 293 0.68 -31.46 -1.28
CA SER A 293 -0.57 -31.08 -0.61
C SER A 293 -0.68 -29.55 -0.54
N PRO A 294 -1.81 -28.92 -0.91
CA PRO A 294 -2.09 -27.59 -0.38
C PRO A 294 -2.18 -27.78 1.13
N VAL A 295 -1.31 -27.09 1.87
CA VAL A 295 -1.45 -27.03 3.33
C VAL A 295 -2.73 -26.24 3.62
N ARG A 296 -3.47 -26.59 4.67
CA ARG A 296 -4.64 -25.84 5.14
C ARG A 296 -4.22 -24.47 5.69
N MET A 297 -3.78 -23.60 4.80
CA MET A 297 -3.26 -22.28 5.14
C MET A 297 -4.35 -21.52 5.90
N TYR A 298 -3.94 -20.88 7.00
CA TYR A 298 -4.76 -20.01 7.85
C TYR A 298 -5.84 -20.68 8.71
N SER A 299 -5.92 -22.02 8.77
CA SER A 299 -6.75 -22.65 9.81
C SER A 299 -6.21 -22.37 11.21
N GLU A 300 -7.08 -22.24 12.20
CA GLU A 300 -6.72 -21.93 13.59
C GLU A 300 -5.66 -22.90 14.14
N ARG A 301 -5.82 -24.19 13.85
CA ARG A 301 -4.88 -25.25 14.22
C ARG A 301 -3.49 -25.05 13.61
N GLU A 302 -3.41 -24.79 12.31
CA GLU A 302 -2.11 -24.61 11.63
C GLU A 302 -1.43 -23.32 12.07
N LEU A 303 -2.20 -22.24 12.24
CA LEU A 303 -1.71 -20.98 12.77
C LEU A 303 -1.18 -21.14 14.21
N ALA A 304 -1.82 -21.92 15.07
CA ALA A 304 -1.35 -22.13 16.44
C ALA A 304 -0.03 -22.91 16.48
N ARG A 305 0.11 -23.93 15.63
CA ARG A 305 1.26 -24.85 15.61
C ARG A 305 2.51 -24.23 15.00
N GLU A 306 2.37 -23.56 13.86
CA GLU A 306 3.52 -23.21 13.02
C GLU A 306 3.67 -21.68 12.90
N PRO A 307 4.78 -21.09 13.39
CA PRO A 307 5.09 -19.67 13.21
C PRO A 307 5.03 -19.23 11.74
N TYR A 308 5.38 -20.15 10.84
CA TYR A 308 5.34 -19.93 9.40
C TYR A 308 3.94 -19.54 8.88
N PHE A 309 2.88 -20.26 9.27
CA PHE A 309 1.53 -19.91 8.79
C PHE A 309 1.05 -18.58 9.35
N ARG A 310 1.46 -18.23 10.57
CA ARG A 310 1.17 -16.91 11.16
C ARG A 310 1.79 -15.79 10.36
N LEU A 311 3.08 -15.92 10.02
CA LEU A 311 3.80 -14.93 9.23
C LEU A 311 3.29 -14.84 7.80
N ARG A 312 2.86 -15.96 7.21
CA ARG A 312 2.24 -15.95 5.88
C ARG A 312 0.89 -15.24 5.91
N LEU A 313 0.08 -15.43 6.95
CA LEU A 313 -1.18 -14.68 7.14
C LEU A 313 -0.91 -13.18 7.31
N THR A 314 0.10 -12.81 8.11
CA THR A 314 0.55 -11.41 8.22
C THR A 314 0.94 -10.84 6.86
N GLN A 315 1.77 -11.55 6.08
CA GLN A 315 2.19 -11.07 4.76
C GLN A 315 0.98 -10.89 3.83
N SER A 316 0.03 -11.82 3.81
CA SER A 316 -1.15 -11.69 2.95
C SER A 316 -2.05 -10.54 3.39
N LEU A 317 -2.30 -10.35 4.69
CA LEU A 317 -3.04 -9.20 5.19
C LEU A 317 -2.38 -7.86 4.79
N LEU A 318 -1.05 -7.76 4.88
CA LEU A 318 -0.31 -6.57 4.46
C LEU A 318 -0.39 -6.34 2.95
N HIS A 319 -0.26 -7.41 2.16
CA HIS A 319 -0.32 -7.40 0.70
C HIS A 319 -1.68 -6.87 0.22
N GLU A 320 -2.75 -7.45 0.73
CA GLU A 320 -4.12 -7.09 0.38
C GLU A 320 -4.48 -5.70 0.88
N GLY A 321 -3.94 -5.31 2.05
CA GLY A 321 -3.95 -3.92 2.49
C GLY A 321 -3.24 -2.95 1.53
N GLY A 322 -2.24 -3.43 0.79
CA GLY A 322 -1.56 -2.67 -0.26
C GLY A 322 -2.46 -2.38 -1.45
N HIS A 323 -3.21 -3.38 -1.94
CA HIS A 323 -4.25 -3.17 -2.96
C HIS A 323 -5.34 -2.21 -2.47
N ALA A 324 -5.78 -2.38 -1.22
CA ALA A 324 -6.77 -1.54 -0.57
C ALA A 324 -6.33 -0.07 -0.49
N LEU A 325 -5.09 0.18 -0.04
CA LEU A 325 -4.46 1.50 -0.03
C LEU A 325 -4.37 2.11 -1.43
N GLU A 326 -3.96 1.32 -2.40
CA GLU A 326 -3.79 1.78 -3.76
C GLU A 326 -5.13 2.16 -4.42
N ALA A 327 -6.18 1.39 -4.13
CA ALA A 327 -7.56 1.75 -4.47
C ALA A 327 -8.00 3.05 -3.77
N LEU A 328 -7.69 3.23 -2.48
CA LEU A 328 -7.98 4.48 -1.75
C LEU A 328 -7.31 5.68 -2.43
N LEU A 329 -6.01 5.64 -2.65
CA LEU A 329 -5.26 6.76 -3.25
C LEU A 329 -5.74 7.04 -4.69
N THR A 330 -6.02 6.01 -5.48
CA THR A 330 -6.56 6.18 -6.82
C THR A 330 -7.95 6.81 -6.79
N SER A 331 -8.81 6.41 -5.84
CA SER A 331 -10.18 6.93 -5.68
C SER A 331 -10.26 8.41 -5.32
N GLN A 332 -9.23 8.94 -4.64
CA GLN A 332 -9.13 10.34 -4.24
C GLN A 332 -8.28 11.17 -5.21
N SER A 333 -7.72 10.54 -6.25
CA SER A 333 -7.00 11.23 -7.32
C SER A 333 -7.95 11.70 -8.43
N ASP A 334 -7.46 12.50 -9.38
CA ASP A 334 -8.23 12.94 -10.55
C ASP A 334 -8.33 11.82 -11.62
N ALA A 335 -7.87 10.60 -11.32
CA ALA A 335 -7.86 9.49 -12.26
C ALA A 335 -9.28 9.10 -12.73
N PRO A 336 -9.52 9.02 -14.06
CA PRO A 336 -10.83 8.68 -14.60
C PRO A 336 -11.22 7.23 -14.28
N GLY A 337 -12.50 7.02 -13.92
CA GLY A 337 -13.04 5.69 -13.63
C GLY A 337 -12.67 5.14 -12.25
N ALA A 338 -12.04 5.94 -11.40
CA ALA A 338 -11.68 5.53 -10.04
C ALA A 338 -12.94 5.21 -9.22
N PHE A 339 -12.99 3.99 -8.70
CA PHE A 339 -14.06 3.54 -7.82
C PHE A 339 -13.93 4.23 -6.45
N ARG A 340 -14.98 4.89 -5.96
CA ARG A 340 -14.88 5.80 -4.81
C ARG A 340 -14.86 5.15 -3.42
N GLY A 341 -15.05 3.83 -3.34
CA GLY A 341 -15.06 3.02 -2.11
C GLY A 341 -15.92 3.55 -0.98
N ASP A 342 -15.96 2.78 0.09
CA ASP A 342 -16.62 3.13 1.34
C ASP A 342 -15.59 3.62 2.38
N TRP A 343 -14.53 4.31 1.93
CA TRP A 343 -13.56 4.90 2.84
C TRP A 343 -14.12 6.07 3.63
N MET A 344 -13.63 6.14 4.84
CA MET A 344 -13.96 7.12 5.85
C MET A 344 -13.37 8.52 5.52
N ALA A 345 -13.96 9.61 6.02
CA ALA A 345 -13.58 10.97 5.64
C ALA A 345 -12.15 11.34 6.06
N ASP A 346 -11.69 10.86 7.21
CA ASP A 346 -10.33 11.10 7.70
C ASP A 346 -9.30 10.33 6.85
N GLU A 347 -9.65 9.13 6.38
CA GLU A 347 -8.86 8.27 5.51
C GLU A 347 -8.75 8.89 4.12
N ARG A 348 -9.85 9.43 3.61
CA ARG A 348 -9.85 10.24 2.38
C ARG A 348 -9.04 11.51 2.56
N GLY A 349 -9.20 12.22 3.68
CA GLY A 349 -8.43 13.43 3.99
C GLY A 349 -6.93 13.14 4.07
N LEU A 350 -6.55 12.02 4.69
CA LEU A 350 -5.17 11.54 4.75
C LEU A 350 -4.67 11.15 3.35
N ALA A 351 -5.50 10.50 2.52
CA ALA A 351 -5.17 10.18 1.14
C ALA A 351 -5.00 11.45 0.28
N GLU A 352 -5.90 12.43 0.39
CA GLU A 352 -5.84 13.74 -0.27
C GLU A 352 -4.60 14.52 0.15
N GLU A 353 -4.29 14.58 1.46
CA GLU A 353 -3.08 15.20 1.99
C GLU A 353 -1.83 14.51 1.42
N THR A 354 -1.83 13.17 1.40
CA THR A 354 -0.74 12.38 0.84
C THR A 354 -0.57 12.67 -0.65
N ILE A 355 -1.65 12.61 -1.43
CA ILE A 355 -1.68 12.91 -2.87
C ILE A 355 -1.14 14.31 -3.13
N ALA A 356 -1.57 15.30 -2.35
CA ALA A 356 -1.08 16.67 -2.47
C ALA A 356 0.42 16.77 -2.15
N ARG A 357 0.88 16.12 -1.07
CA ARG A 357 2.28 16.14 -0.61
C ARG A 357 3.25 15.51 -1.61
N VAL A 358 2.89 14.37 -2.19
CA VAL A 358 3.76 13.64 -3.13
C VAL A 358 3.39 13.87 -4.61
N ARG A 359 2.37 14.69 -4.87
CA ARG A 359 1.87 15.07 -6.19
C ARG A 359 1.42 13.87 -7.03
N LEU A 360 0.46 13.11 -6.53
CA LEU A 360 -0.13 11.94 -7.21
C LEU A 360 -1.48 12.24 -7.89
N GLY A 361 -1.63 13.39 -8.55
CA GLY A 361 -2.91 13.75 -9.18
C GLY A 361 -3.38 12.76 -10.24
N GLY A 362 -2.46 12.12 -10.96
CA GLY A 362 -2.74 11.05 -11.94
C GLY A 362 -2.92 9.67 -11.31
N GLY A 363 -2.96 9.57 -9.98
CA GLY A 363 -3.09 8.33 -9.21
C GLY A 363 -1.75 7.63 -8.94
N LEU A 364 -1.75 6.76 -7.92
CA LEU A 364 -0.58 5.97 -7.54
C LEU A 364 -0.19 4.98 -8.64
N HIS A 365 -1.20 4.40 -9.32
CA HIS A 365 -1.00 3.46 -10.41
C HIS A 365 -0.11 4.05 -11.54
N GLY A 366 -0.49 5.22 -12.07
CA GLY A 366 0.25 5.87 -13.15
C GLY A 366 1.67 6.25 -12.74
N ALA A 367 1.83 6.75 -11.50
CA ALA A 367 3.15 7.09 -10.96
C ALA A 367 4.05 5.86 -10.78
N TRP A 368 3.51 4.73 -10.31
CA TRP A 368 4.24 3.48 -10.16
C TRP A 368 4.71 2.93 -11.51
N GLY A 369 3.82 2.91 -12.50
CA GLY A 369 4.11 2.49 -13.87
C GLY A 369 5.19 3.35 -14.52
N ALA A 370 5.02 4.68 -14.54
CA ALA A 370 5.99 5.60 -15.12
C ALA A 370 7.38 5.49 -14.49
N MET A 371 7.43 5.37 -13.16
CA MET A 371 8.68 5.13 -12.43
C MET A 371 9.32 3.81 -12.85
N HIS A 372 8.56 2.71 -12.91
CA HIS A 372 9.10 1.40 -13.30
C HIS A 372 9.60 1.39 -14.74
N ASP A 373 8.82 1.93 -15.67
CA ASP A 373 9.14 2.01 -17.10
C ASP A 373 10.42 2.82 -17.37
N SER A 374 10.70 3.82 -16.54
CA SER A 374 11.96 4.57 -16.61
C SER A 374 13.19 3.67 -16.42
N PHE A 375 13.10 2.64 -15.56
CA PHE A 375 14.17 1.66 -15.35
C PHE A 375 14.20 0.61 -16.46
N VAL A 376 13.03 0.20 -16.97
CA VAL A 376 12.93 -0.69 -18.13
C VAL A 376 13.62 -0.07 -19.35
N ALA A 377 13.42 1.23 -19.58
CA ALA A 377 14.02 1.96 -20.70
C ALA A 377 15.56 1.96 -20.68
N LEU A 378 16.17 1.85 -19.49
CA LEU A 378 17.63 1.73 -19.32
C LEU A 378 18.10 0.26 -19.21
N GLY A 379 17.20 -0.71 -19.28
CA GLY A 379 17.51 -2.13 -19.10
C GLY A 379 17.87 -2.51 -17.67
N TRP A 380 17.40 -1.75 -16.67
CA TRP A 380 17.62 -2.00 -15.23
C TRP A 380 16.41 -2.63 -14.53
N ALA A 381 15.36 -2.91 -15.30
CA ALA A 381 14.16 -3.62 -14.89
C ALA A 381 13.62 -4.45 -16.07
N HIS A 382 12.70 -5.36 -15.79
CA HIS A 382 11.95 -6.12 -16.80
C HIS A 382 10.52 -5.61 -16.84
N ARG A 383 9.88 -5.59 -18.02
CA ARG A 383 8.45 -5.28 -18.11
C ARG A 383 7.64 -6.35 -17.38
N HIS A 384 6.55 -5.94 -16.72
CA HIS A 384 5.54 -6.87 -16.24
C HIS A 384 4.91 -7.64 -17.43
N PRO A 385 4.64 -8.95 -17.30
CA PRO A 385 4.01 -9.76 -18.34
C PRO A 385 2.51 -9.49 -18.49
N VAL A 386 1.86 -8.91 -17.48
CA VAL A 386 0.45 -8.54 -17.48
C VAL A 386 0.32 -7.04 -17.24
N GLU A 387 -0.47 -6.37 -18.08
CA GLU A 387 -0.84 -4.98 -17.83
C GLU A 387 -1.81 -4.88 -16.63
N TRP A 388 -1.88 -3.69 -16.06
CA TRP A 388 -2.69 -3.42 -14.87
C TRP A 388 -4.20 -3.72 -15.01
N ASN A 389 -4.73 -3.55 -16.22
CA ASN A 389 -6.14 -3.82 -16.53
C ASN A 389 -6.46 -5.32 -16.64
N GLY A 390 -5.51 -6.20 -16.35
CA GLY A 390 -5.66 -7.65 -16.46
C GLY A 390 -5.40 -8.19 -17.86
N TYR A 391 -5.09 -7.34 -18.86
CA TYR A 391 -4.71 -7.84 -20.17
C TYR A 391 -3.30 -8.45 -20.10
N VAL A 392 -3.28 -9.77 -20.22
CA VAL A 392 -2.05 -10.54 -20.39
C VAL A 392 -1.42 -10.14 -21.72
N LEU A 393 -0.25 -9.50 -21.68
CA LEU A 393 0.45 -9.08 -22.89
C LEU A 393 0.87 -10.30 -23.71
N GLU A 394 1.42 -11.32 -23.03
CA GLU A 394 1.71 -12.65 -23.58
C GLU A 394 1.65 -13.75 -22.47
N PRO A 395 0.71 -14.73 -22.54
CA PRO A 395 0.56 -15.76 -21.50
C PRO A 395 1.81 -16.60 -21.23
N LEU A 396 2.70 -16.70 -22.24
CA LEU A 396 3.98 -17.39 -22.11
C LEU A 396 4.92 -16.67 -21.15
N ASP A 397 4.89 -15.35 -21.05
CA ASP A 397 5.83 -14.63 -20.19
C ASP A 397 5.45 -14.72 -18.70
N TYR A 398 4.17 -14.81 -18.36
CA TYR A 398 3.73 -15.02 -16.96
C TYR A 398 4.20 -16.38 -16.41
N GLU A 399 4.00 -17.47 -17.18
CA GLU A 399 4.47 -18.80 -16.75
C GLU A 399 6.00 -18.86 -16.65
N ARG A 400 6.72 -18.14 -17.52
CA ARG A 400 8.17 -18.04 -17.46
C ARG A 400 8.65 -17.33 -16.20
N VAL A 401 8.02 -16.21 -15.83
CA VAL A 401 8.30 -15.54 -14.54
C VAL A 401 8.11 -16.52 -13.39
N ARG A 402 7.00 -17.27 -13.38
CA ARG A 402 6.67 -18.19 -12.28
C ARG A 402 7.57 -19.42 -12.18
N THR A 403 8.03 -19.95 -13.32
CA THR A 403 8.68 -21.28 -13.37
C THR A 403 10.16 -21.24 -13.72
N GLU A 404 10.63 -20.21 -14.43
CA GLU A 404 11.99 -20.14 -14.96
C GLU A 404 12.87 -19.11 -14.23
N TRP A 405 12.29 -18.02 -13.72
CA TRP A 405 13.09 -16.94 -13.15
C TRP A 405 13.75 -17.34 -11.83
N THR A 406 15.02 -17.02 -11.69
CA THR A 406 15.74 -17.12 -10.43
C THR A 406 15.43 -15.91 -9.53
N PRO A 407 15.74 -15.98 -8.23
CA PRO A 407 15.69 -14.80 -7.36
C PRO A 407 16.47 -13.59 -7.91
N ASP A 408 17.62 -13.80 -8.56
CA ASP A 408 18.39 -12.71 -9.18
C ASP A 408 17.66 -12.10 -10.38
N ASP A 409 16.96 -12.90 -11.18
CA ASP A 409 16.16 -12.41 -12.31
C ASP A 409 15.00 -11.53 -11.82
N VAL A 410 14.34 -11.91 -10.71
CA VAL A 410 13.26 -11.11 -10.11
C VAL A 410 13.76 -9.78 -9.55
N VAL A 411 14.89 -9.80 -8.83
CA VAL A 411 15.50 -8.58 -8.30
C VAL A 411 15.94 -7.65 -9.44
N ARG A 412 16.57 -8.20 -10.50
CA ARG A 412 16.91 -7.45 -11.72
C ARG A 412 15.68 -6.98 -12.48
N GLY A 413 14.57 -7.69 -12.36
CA GLY A 413 13.26 -7.27 -12.84
C GLY A 413 12.73 -6.04 -12.10
N GLY A 414 13.27 -5.71 -10.94
CA GLY A 414 12.84 -4.57 -10.13
C GLY A 414 11.64 -4.87 -9.23
N ALA A 415 11.42 -6.14 -8.88
CA ALA A 415 10.32 -6.62 -8.03
C ALA A 415 10.85 -7.33 -6.76
N MET A 416 9.99 -7.52 -5.76
CA MET A 416 10.34 -8.27 -4.54
C MET A 416 10.36 -9.78 -4.78
N SER A 417 9.31 -10.28 -5.44
CA SER A 417 8.94 -11.70 -5.55
C SER A 417 8.52 -12.06 -6.98
N HIS A 418 8.36 -13.36 -7.28
CA HIS A 418 7.79 -13.79 -8.56
C HIS A 418 6.37 -13.27 -8.74
N TYR A 419 5.60 -13.26 -7.65
CA TYR A 419 4.21 -12.83 -7.65
C TYR A 419 4.10 -11.33 -7.96
N GLY A 420 4.89 -10.49 -7.30
CA GLY A 420 4.94 -9.06 -7.58
C GLY A 420 5.44 -8.74 -9.00
N MET A 421 6.26 -9.59 -9.61
CA MET A 421 6.68 -9.39 -11.00
C MET A 421 5.54 -9.65 -12.02
N SER A 422 4.43 -10.26 -11.62
CA SER A 422 3.36 -10.65 -12.54
C SER A 422 2.60 -9.47 -13.14
N ASN A 423 2.30 -8.45 -12.34
CA ASN A 423 1.65 -7.22 -12.76
C ASN A 423 2.03 -6.09 -11.77
N PRO A 424 1.84 -4.82 -12.14
CA PRO A 424 2.31 -3.74 -11.28
C PRO A 424 1.49 -3.58 -9.98
N ALA A 425 0.27 -4.12 -9.89
CA ALA A 425 -0.56 -4.02 -8.68
C ALA A 425 -0.03 -4.94 -7.59
N ASP A 426 0.23 -6.20 -7.98
CA ASP A 426 0.88 -7.17 -7.13
C ASP A 426 2.30 -6.73 -6.77
N ASP A 427 3.03 -6.08 -7.69
CA ASP A 427 4.36 -5.51 -7.42
C ASP A 427 4.32 -4.51 -6.25
N LEU A 428 3.37 -3.58 -6.29
CA LEU A 428 3.17 -2.58 -5.25
C LEU A 428 2.78 -3.23 -3.92
N ALA A 429 1.77 -4.10 -3.95
CA ALA A 429 1.26 -4.80 -2.79
C ALA A 429 2.33 -5.70 -2.13
N ASP A 430 3.09 -6.46 -2.91
CA ASP A 430 4.18 -7.28 -2.39
C ASP A 430 5.36 -6.45 -1.91
N MET A 431 5.67 -5.34 -2.57
CA MET A 431 6.76 -4.47 -2.13
C MET A 431 6.45 -3.87 -0.76
N LEU A 432 5.21 -3.43 -0.55
CA LEU A 432 4.71 -3.00 0.73
C LEU A 432 4.80 -4.15 1.75
N ALA A 433 4.19 -5.31 1.45
CA ALA A 433 4.08 -6.43 2.38
C ALA A 433 5.43 -7.00 2.82
N TRP A 434 6.36 -7.17 1.89
CA TRP A 434 7.68 -7.72 2.20
C TRP A 434 8.55 -6.74 2.97
N SER A 435 8.46 -5.44 2.69
CA SER A 435 9.24 -4.43 3.44
C SER A 435 8.90 -4.42 4.94
N ILE A 436 7.64 -4.68 5.29
CA ILE A 436 7.16 -4.77 6.67
C ILE A 436 7.46 -6.15 7.26
N SER A 437 7.13 -7.23 6.55
CA SER A 437 7.11 -8.59 7.13
C SER A 437 8.48 -9.31 7.10
N SER A 438 9.41 -8.92 6.21
CA SER A 438 10.71 -9.59 5.99
C SER A 438 11.48 -9.88 7.29
N ARG A 439 11.54 -8.90 8.20
CA ARG A 439 12.26 -9.03 9.48
C ARG A 439 11.65 -10.08 10.41
N ALA A 440 10.34 -10.23 10.38
CA ALA A 440 9.66 -11.23 11.21
C ALA A 440 9.97 -12.66 10.72
N PHE A 441 10.08 -12.86 9.40
CA PHE A 441 10.56 -14.12 8.82
C PHE A 441 12.02 -14.41 9.20
N ASP A 442 12.90 -13.41 9.18
CA ASP A 442 14.29 -13.53 9.65
C ASP A 442 14.34 -13.91 11.14
N ALA A 443 13.57 -13.23 11.99
CA ALA A 443 13.52 -13.48 13.42
C ALA A 443 12.99 -14.88 13.78
N ALA A 444 12.05 -15.40 12.99
CA ALA A 444 11.52 -16.75 13.15
C ALA A 444 12.44 -17.86 12.62
N GLY A 445 13.59 -17.51 12.03
CA GLY A 445 14.55 -18.48 11.49
C GLY A 445 14.03 -19.26 10.29
N ILE A 446 13.09 -18.69 9.53
CA ILE A 446 12.49 -19.36 8.36
C ILE A 446 13.46 -19.24 7.18
N GLU A 447 14.01 -20.39 6.78
CA GLU A 447 15.09 -20.50 5.78
C GLU A 447 14.67 -20.13 4.35
N ARG A 448 15.69 -19.80 3.54
CA ARG A 448 15.64 -19.20 2.20
C ARG A 448 15.08 -20.10 1.10
N GLU A 449 15.16 -21.42 1.26
CA GLU A 449 14.84 -22.41 0.21
C GLU A 449 13.39 -22.92 0.27
N ARG A 450 12.63 -22.52 1.30
CA ARG A 450 11.19 -22.77 1.29
C ARG A 450 10.55 -21.82 0.27
N TYR A 451 9.74 -22.36 -0.64
CA TYR A 451 8.93 -21.69 -1.70
C TYR A 451 7.96 -20.58 -1.21
N PHE A 452 8.23 -19.99 -0.07
CA PHE A 452 7.27 -19.23 0.72
C PHE A 452 7.85 -17.91 1.24
N ARG A 453 9.13 -17.65 0.98
CA ARG A 453 9.81 -16.43 1.41
C ARG A 453 10.53 -15.80 0.23
N ASP A 454 9.86 -14.80 -0.34
CA ASP A 454 10.25 -14.16 -1.60
C ASP A 454 10.56 -12.67 -1.40
N ASP A 455 11.17 -12.31 -0.26
CA ASP A 455 11.68 -10.95 0.01
C ASP A 455 13.07 -10.73 -0.63
N TRP A 456 13.30 -11.23 -1.84
CA TRP A 456 14.65 -11.32 -2.42
C TRP A 456 15.31 -9.96 -2.56
N ALA A 457 14.55 -8.94 -2.98
CA ALA A 457 15.15 -7.62 -3.15
C ALA A 457 15.52 -6.96 -1.82
N CYS A 458 14.73 -7.14 -0.74
CA CYS A 458 15.16 -6.70 0.60
C CYS A 458 16.45 -7.40 1.04
N ARG A 459 16.61 -8.69 0.76
CA ARG A 459 17.85 -9.41 1.11
C ARG A 459 19.05 -8.88 0.34
N ASP A 460 18.87 -8.62 -0.95
CA ASP A 460 19.93 -8.12 -1.82
C ASP A 460 20.33 -6.68 -1.49
N LEU A 461 19.37 -5.84 -1.13
CA LEU A 461 19.61 -4.49 -0.60
C LEU A 461 20.39 -4.56 0.72
N ARG A 462 19.92 -5.35 1.71
CA ARG A 462 20.62 -5.53 2.99
C ARG A 462 22.03 -6.09 2.85
N ALA A 463 22.26 -6.95 1.86
CA ALA A 463 23.55 -7.59 1.63
C ALA A 463 24.56 -6.66 0.91
N HIS A 464 24.12 -5.50 0.42
CA HIS A 464 25.00 -4.54 -0.23
C HIS A 464 25.77 -3.73 0.81
N GLU A 465 27.10 -3.84 0.78
CA GLU A 465 27.98 -3.30 1.83
C GLU A 465 28.59 -1.93 1.48
N THR A 466 28.31 -1.39 0.29
CA THR A 466 28.92 -0.13 -0.18
C THR A 466 27.92 1.01 -0.19
N GLU A 467 28.37 2.23 0.12
CA GLU A 467 27.56 3.46 0.10
C GLU A 467 27.24 3.92 -1.34
N SER A 468 26.47 3.10 -2.05
CA SER A 468 26.07 3.31 -3.43
C SER A 468 24.76 2.60 -3.75
N LEU A 469 24.10 3.02 -4.83
CA LEU A 469 22.93 2.33 -5.37
C LEU A 469 23.29 1.69 -6.73
N PRO A 470 23.51 0.36 -6.80
CA PRO A 470 23.80 -0.30 -8.06
C PRO A 470 22.57 -0.31 -8.96
N ALA A 471 22.78 -0.20 -10.28
CA ALA A 471 21.71 -0.17 -11.28
C ALA A 471 20.65 -1.27 -11.09
N ARG A 472 21.11 -2.51 -10.80
CA ARG A 472 20.24 -3.68 -10.57
C ARG A 472 19.28 -3.55 -9.38
N LEU A 473 19.54 -2.64 -8.43
CA LEU A 473 18.71 -2.41 -7.24
C LEU A 473 18.00 -1.05 -7.28
N ALA A 474 18.28 -0.21 -8.28
CA ALA A 474 17.78 1.15 -8.35
C ALA A 474 16.25 1.22 -8.44
N ALA A 475 15.64 0.32 -9.22
CA ALA A 475 14.18 0.24 -9.35
C ALA A 475 13.51 -0.07 -8.01
N VAL A 476 13.96 -1.13 -7.32
CA VAL A 476 13.40 -1.55 -6.02
C VAL A 476 13.60 -0.46 -4.96
N TYR A 477 14.81 0.11 -4.87
CA TYR A 477 15.10 1.16 -3.89
C TYR A 477 14.21 2.39 -4.09
N THR A 478 14.01 2.81 -5.35
CA THR A 478 13.18 3.98 -5.68
C THR A 478 11.71 3.72 -5.35
N LYS A 479 11.20 2.52 -5.65
CA LYS A 479 9.84 2.11 -5.28
C LYS A 479 9.62 2.04 -3.77
N LEU A 480 10.57 1.46 -3.01
CA LEU A 480 10.52 1.48 -1.54
C LEU A 480 10.57 2.90 -0.99
N SER A 481 11.37 3.78 -1.59
CA SER A 481 11.48 5.18 -1.20
C SER A 481 10.17 5.92 -1.47
N LEU A 482 9.46 5.62 -2.56
CA LEU A 482 8.10 6.09 -2.79
C LEU A 482 7.16 5.63 -1.67
N LEU A 483 7.10 4.33 -1.35
CA LEU A 483 6.23 3.82 -0.27
C LEU A 483 6.51 4.49 1.08
N ARG A 484 7.78 4.77 1.38
CA ARG A 484 8.21 5.51 2.58
C ARG A 484 7.76 6.97 2.52
N ASP A 485 7.93 7.64 1.39
CA ASP A 485 7.53 9.05 1.22
C ASP A 485 6.00 9.23 1.23
N LEU A 486 5.23 8.22 0.82
CA LEU A 486 3.79 8.16 1.05
C LEU A 486 3.47 8.06 2.55
N GLY A 487 4.36 7.46 3.33
CA GLY A 487 4.07 7.03 4.69
C GLY A 487 3.27 5.73 4.73
N ALA A 488 3.26 4.96 3.64
CA ALA A 488 2.64 3.64 3.57
C ALA A 488 3.45 2.60 4.36
N ILE A 489 4.77 2.78 4.42
CA ILE A 489 5.68 1.99 5.27
C ILE A 489 6.42 2.93 6.22
N SER A 490 6.77 2.44 7.40
CA SER A 490 7.55 3.22 8.38
C SER A 490 9.02 3.33 7.97
N GLU A 491 9.73 4.32 8.52
CA GLU A 491 11.20 4.41 8.38
C GLU A 491 11.89 3.12 8.84
N GLU A 492 11.42 2.52 9.94
CA GLU A 492 11.95 1.25 10.44
C GLU A 492 11.78 0.11 9.42
N ALA A 493 10.62 0.02 8.75
CA ALA A 493 10.38 -0.99 7.72
C ALA A 493 11.26 -0.76 6.49
N PHE A 494 11.39 0.51 6.06
CA PHE A 494 12.31 0.89 4.99
C PHE A 494 13.75 0.50 5.33
N ASP A 495 14.28 0.95 6.47
CA ASP A 495 15.65 0.65 6.92
C ASP A 495 15.90 -0.85 7.10
N SER A 496 14.90 -1.58 7.61
CA SER A 496 14.99 -3.03 7.77
C SER A 496 15.00 -3.77 6.43
N CYS A 497 14.39 -3.23 5.38
CA CYS A 497 14.42 -3.83 4.04
C CYS A 497 15.68 -3.41 3.27
N VAL A 498 16.07 -2.14 3.36
CA VAL A 498 17.12 -1.53 2.54
C VAL A 498 18.52 -1.74 3.13
N GLY A 499 18.65 -1.71 4.46
CA GLY A 499 19.93 -1.69 5.16
C GLY A 499 20.56 -0.29 5.20
N SER A 500 21.64 -0.15 5.98
CA SER A 500 22.25 1.16 6.30
C SER A 500 23.18 1.73 5.22
N HIS A 501 23.51 0.95 4.18
CA HIS A 501 24.55 1.33 3.22
C HIS A 501 24.00 1.64 1.82
N VAL A 502 22.82 1.16 1.44
CA VAL A 502 22.28 1.43 0.11
C VAL A 502 21.64 2.81 0.06
N GLY A 503 21.98 3.60 -0.95
CA GLY A 503 21.30 4.84 -1.26
C GLY A 503 22.15 5.81 -2.07
N ILE A 504 21.64 7.03 -2.18
CA ILE A 504 22.37 8.15 -2.77
C ILE A 504 22.90 9.01 -1.61
N PRO A 505 24.23 9.07 -1.38
CA PRO A 505 24.79 9.85 -0.29
C PRO A 505 24.74 11.33 -0.64
N VAL A 506 23.77 12.06 -0.07
CA VAL A 506 23.65 13.52 -0.23
C VAL A 506 23.71 14.20 1.12
N TYR A 507 24.59 15.20 1.24
CA TYR A 507 24.93 15.83 2.53
C TYR A 507 24.72 17.35 2.55
N SER A 508 24.26 17.95 1.45
CA SER A 508 24.08 19.41 1.34
C SER A 508 22.94 19.79 0.41
N GLN A 509 22.21 20.84 0.77
CA GLN A 509 21.24 21.51 -0.10
C GLN A 509 21.90 21.97 -1.40
N GLY A 510 21.17 21.88 -2.52
CA GLY A 510 21.62 22.27 -3.85
C GLY A 510 22.22 21.12 -4.63
N VAL A 511 23.26 21.40 -5.43
CA VAL A 511 23.95 20.41 -6.27
C VAL A 511 25.42 20.33 -5.90
N ALA A 512 25.92 19.15 -5.58
CA ALA A 512 27.34 18.89 -5.32
C ALA A 512 27.94 18.05 -6.46
N LEU A 513 29.08 18.49 -7.00
CA LEU A 513 29.87 17.73 -7.98
C LEU A 513 30.89 16.87 -7.24
N TRP A 514 30.90 15.58 -7.56
CA TRP A 514 31.76 14.56 -6.98
C TRP A 514 32.69 13.97 -8.04
N GLU A 515 33.96 13.82 -7.67
CA GLU A 515 34.96 13.16 -8.48
C GLU A 515 35.79 12.26 -7.56
N ASN A 516 35.88 10.96 -7.87
CA ASN A 516 36.56 9.95 -7.04
C ASN A 516 36.10 9.97 -5.57
N ASP A 517 34.78 10.02 -5.35
CA ASP A 517 34.14 10.07 -4.01
C ASP A 517 34.51 11.29 -3.15
N GLU A 518 35.07 12.33 -3.75
CA GLU A 518 35.32 13.62 -3.09
C GLU A 518 34.42 14.71 -3.66
N ILE A 519 33.82 15.52 -2.77
CA ILE A 519 33.12 16.75 -3.18
C ILE A 519 34.16 17.71 -3.76
N ARG A 520 34.02 18.01 -5.05
CA ARG A 520 34.83 19.02 -5.72
C ARG A 520 34.23 20.41 -5.56
N ARG A 521 32.91 20.51 -5.72
CA ARG A 521 32.19 21.79 -5.80
C ARG A 521 30.78 21.63 -5.27
N VAL A 522 30.24 22.72 -4.73
CA VAL A 522 28.85 22.81 -4.24
C VAL A 522 28.19 24.04 -4.84
N PHE A 523 26.95 23.88 -5.28
CA PHE A 523 26.07 24.89 -5.86
C PHE A 523 24.82 24.97 -4.99
N ASP A 524 24.86 25.83 -3.97
CA ASP A 524 23.87 25.93 -2.90
C ASP A 524 23.13 27.28 -2.88
N ARG A 525 23.47 28.19 -3.80
CA ARG A 525 22.80 29.50 -3.92
C ARG A 525 21.77 29.47 -5.02
N GLY A 526 20.70 30.26 -4.87
CA GLY A 526 19.67 30.39 -5.90
C GLY A 526 19.04 29.06 -6.33
N VAL A 527 19.02 28.06 -5.43
CA VAL A 527 18.46 26.74 -5.72
C VAL A 527 16.96 26.91 -5.99
N HIS A 528 16.56 26.61 -7.21
CA HIS A 528 15.18 26.71 -7.67
C HIS A 528 14.77 25.42 -8.36
N ALA A 529 13.61 24.88 -7.99
CA ALA A 529 13.06 23.67 -8.57
C ALA A 529 11.58 23.89 -8.91
N GLU A 530 11.17 23.53 -10.13
CA GLU A 530 9.79 23.67 -10.58
C GLU A 530 9.41 22.63 -11.63
N ILE A 531 8.10 22.42 -11.82
CA ILE A 531 7.56 21.74 -12.99
C ILE A 531 7.12 22.81 -13.99
N GLY A 532 7.79 22.86 -15.12
CA GLY A 532 7.52 23.79 -16.22
C GLY A 532 7.01 23.06 -17.47
N ALA A 533 6.97 23.80 -18.58
CA ALA A 533 6.68 23.26 -19.90
C ALA A 533 7.76 23.66 -20.91
N THR A 534 8.08 22.77 -21.85
CA THR A 534 8.95 23.11 -23.00
C THR A 534 8.19 23.95 -24.02
N PRO A 535 8.87 24.57 -25.01
CA PRO A 535 8.19 25.26 -26.12
C PRO A 535 7.22 24.36 -26.91
N GLU A 536 7.49 23.05 -26.95
CA GLU A 536 6.66 22.03 -27.56
C GLU A 536 5.49 21.57 -26.66
N GLY A 537 5.40 22.12 -25.44
CA GLY A 537 4.36 21.85 -24.47
C GLY A 537 4.62 20.67 -23.54
N ARG A 538 5.76 19.96 -23.66
CA ARG A 538 6.07 18.81 -22.78
C ARG A 538 6.24 19.28 -21.34
N HIS A 539 5.75 18.50 -20.38
CA HIS A 539 5.94 18.79 -18.96
C HIS A 539 7.32 18.33 -18.51
N VAL A 540 8.06 19.23 -17.87
CA VAL A 540 9.45 18.98 -17.46
C VAL A 540 9.68 19.43 -16.03
N PHE A 541 10.48 18.67 -15.28
CA PHE A 541 11.09 19.15 -14.05
C PHE A 541 12.33 19.97 -14.40
N GLN A 542 12.50 21.12 -13.77
CA GLN A 542 13.67 21.97 -13.90
C GLN A 542 14.28 22.24 -12.52
N LEU A 543 15.58 22.02 -12.38
CA LEU A 543 16.37 22.40 -11.21
C LEU A 543 17.53 23.29 -11.68
N ALA A 544 17.65 24.47 -11.10
CA ALA A 544 18.79 25.35 -11.29
C ALA A 544 19.47 25.67 -9.95
N ALA A 545 20.79 25.76 -9.94
CA ALA A 545 21.57 26.16 -8.77
C ALA A 545 22.81 26.96 -9.16
N GLU A 546 23.10 28.00 -8.38
CA GLU A 546 24.23 28.90 -8.57
C GLU A 546 25.39 28.57 -7.63
N GLY A 547 26.60 28.77 -8.11
CA GLY A 547 27.83 28.50 -7.39
C GLY A 547 29.03 29.20 -8.02
N SER A 548 30.21 28.61 -7.87
CA SER A 548 31.42 29.03 -8.56
C SER A 548 32.10 27.82 -9.19
N GLY A 549 32.76 28.04 -10.31
CA GLY A 549 33.56 27.04 -10.98
C GLY A 549 34.95 27.57 -11.33
N GLU A 550 35.97 26.76 -11.11
CA GLU A 550 37.33 27.04 -11.57
C GLU A 550 37.51 26.57 -13.03
N PHE A 551 38.12 27.43 -13.86
CA PHE A 551 38.62 27.12 -15.20
C PHE A 551 39.98 27.80 -15.39
N ASP A 552 41.02 27.03 -15.78
CA ASP A 552 42.40 27.50 -15.93
C ASP A 552 42.94 28.29 -14.70
N GLY A 553 42.63 27.83 -13.48
CA GLY A 553 43.10 28.45 -12.24
C GLY A 553 42.35 29.73 -11.83
N VAL A 554 41.25 30.06 -12.52
CA VAL A 554 40.41 31.23 -12.23
C VAL A 554 39.00 30.78 -11.89
N ASP A 555 38.46 31.29 -10.78
CA ASP A 555 37.06 31.08 -10.41
C ASP A 555 36.13 32.03 -11.17
N TYR A 556 35.06 31.48 -11.71
CA TYR A 556 33.97 32.21 -12.37
C TYR A 556 32.64 31.88 -11.69
N PRO A 557 31.66 32.81 -11.73
CA PRO A 557 30.27 32.47 -11.43
C PRO A 557 29.81 31.33 -12.34
N ALA A 558 29.07 30.39 -11.77
CA ALA A 558 28.65 29.21 -12.50
C ALA A 558 27.23 28.78 -12.12
N VAL A 559 26.52 28.20 -13.08
CA VAL A 559 25.15 27.69 -12.92
C VAL A 559 25.09 26.24 -13.36
N ILE A 560 24.46 25.40 -12.56
CA ILE A 560 24.03 24.05 -12.96
C ILE A 560 22.54 24.11 -13.28
N GLU A 561 22.15 23.48 -14.38
CA GLU A 561 20.76 23.28 -14.75
C GLU A 561 20.50 21.82 -15.09
N ILE A 562 19.46 21.25 -14.50
CA ILE A 562 18.93 19.91 -14.77
C ILE A 562 17.52 20.08 -15.31
N ARG A 563 17.21 19.47 -16.45
CA ARG A 563 15.85 19.33 -16.96
C ARG A 563 15.54 17.86 -17.14
N LEU A 564 14.40 17.40 -16.64
CA LEU A 564 13.95 16.01 -16.77
C LEU A 564 12.56 15.99 -17.42
N ASP A 565 12.41 15.16 -18.45
CA ASP A 565 11.13 14.93 -19.14
C ASP A 565 10.17 14.13 -18.26
N LEU A 566 8.99 14.67 -17.97
CA LEU A 566 8.01 14.04 -17.07
C LEU A 566 6.83 13.44 -17.83
N ALA A 567 6.24 14.21 -18.75
CA ALA A 567 5.05 13.81 -19.47
C ALA A 567 4.87 14.59 -20.77
N ASP A 568 4.05 14.03 -21.67
CA ASP A 568 3.62 14.70 -22.90
C ASP A 568 2.67 15.87 -22.59
N ALA A 569 2.54 16.79 -23.56
CA ALA A 569 1.73 18.01 -23.44
C ALA A 569 0.22 17.75 -23.26
N GLU A 570 -0.24 16.54 -23.56
CA GLU A 570 -1.65 16.16 -23.46
C GLU A 570 -2.06 15.78 -22.03
N VAL A 571 -1.09 15.45 -21.16
CA VAL A 571 -1.34 15.09 -19.76
C VAL A 571 -1.59 16.36 -18.95
N PRO A 572 -2.71 16.53 -18.25
CA PRO A 572 -2.93 17.70 -17.41
C PRO A 572 -1.83 17.90 -16.36
N LEU A 573 -1.37 19.14 -16.15
CA LEU A 573 -0.31 19.45 -15.18
C LEU A 573 -0.62 18.99 -13.74
N ALA A 574 -1.91 18.92 -13.38
CA ALA A 574 -2.35 18.40 -12.08
C ALA A 574 -2.03 16.90 -11.92
N GLU A 575 -2.02 16.15 -13.02
CA GLU A 575 -1.73 14.72 -13.05
C GLU A 575 -0.22 14.42 -13.12
N VAL A 576 0.60 15.40 -13.52
CA VAL A 576 2.05 15.27 -13.60
C VAL A 576 2.68 15.27 -12.22
N GLY A 577 3.23 14.12 -11.82
CA GLY A 577 3.95 13.95 -10.55
C GLY A 577 5.37 14.51 -10.54
N TRP A 578 5.98 14.51 -9.36
CA TRP A 578 7.40 14.84 -9.20
C TRP A 578 8.31 13.80 -9.88
N PRO A 579 9.53 14.18 -10.34
CA PRO A 579 10.41 13.23 -11.01
C PRO A 579 10.80 12.09 -10.07
N ARG A 580 10.54 10.84 -10.46
CA ARG A 580 11.01 9.63 -9.78
C ARG A 580 11.37 8.58 -10.82
N GLY A 581 12.54 7.98 -10.67
CA GLY A 581 13.05 7.01 -11.63
C GLY A 581 14.34 7.45 -12.31
N ALA A 582 14.61 6.90 -13.49
CA ALA A 582 15.85 7.12 -14.22
C ALA A 582 15.61 7.75 -15.60
N TYR A 583 16.34 8.84 -15.88
CA TYR A 583 16.13 9.70 -17.03
C TYR A 583 17.41 9.74 -17.88
N PRO A 584 17.42 9.21 -19.10
CA PRO A 584 18.58 9.29 -19.97
C PRO A 584 18.88 10.74 -20.38
N LEU A 585 20.15 11.12 -20.37
CA LEU A 585 20.62 12.44 -20.78
C LEU A 585 21.28 12.33 -22.15
N LEU A 586 20.49 12.54 -23.20
CA LEU A 586 20.91 12.36 -24.58
C LEU A 586 20.91 13.70 -25.34
N PRO A 587 21.76 13.85 -26.38
CA PRO A 587 21.82 15.08 -27.16
C PRO A 587 20.48 15.35 -27.84
N GLY A 588 19.93 16.55 -27.62
CA GLY A 588 18.65 16.96 -28.21
C GLY A 588 17.42 16.28 -27.60
N GLY A 589 17.57 15.53 -26.50
CA GLY A 589 16.45 15.01 -25.72
C GLY A 589 15.76 16.10 -24.88
N ALA A 590 14.56 15.78 -24.37
CA ALA A 590 13.84 16.65 -23.45
C ALA A 590 14.51 16.73 -22.06
N SER A 591 15.23 15.67 -21.67
CA SER A 591 16.08 15.64 -20.48
C SER A 591 17.51 16.08 -20.79
N TYR A 592 18.07 16.99 -20.00
CA TYR A 592 19.47 17.41 -20.11
C TYR A 592 20.09 17.82 -18.77
N PHE A 593 21.42 17.90 -18.77
CA PHE A 593 22.20 18.53 -17.73
C PHE A 593 23.20 19.48 -18.36
N HIS A 594 23.21 20.74 -17.92
CA HIS A 594 24.17 21.74 -18.38
C HIS A 594 24.92 22.36 -17.21
N PHE A 595 26.18 22.66 -17.46
CA PHE A 595 27.01 23.49 -16.61
C PHE A 595 27.42 24.73 -17.39
N ARG A 596 27.12 25.91 -16.84
CA ARG A 596 27.36 27.21 -17.48
C ARG A 596 28.34 28.04 -16.68
N MET A 597 29.36 28.54 -17.36
CA MET A 597 30.36 29.50 -16.88
C MET A 597 30.53 30.55 -17.99
N ASP A 598 29.56 31.44 -18.15
CA ASP A 598 29.45 32.28 -19.36
C ASP A 598 30.66 33.20 -19.57
N ASP A 599 31.34 33.59 -18.50
CA ASP A 599 32.55 34.42 -18.53
C ASP A 599 33.85 33.62 -18.77
N ALA A 600 33.79 32.28 -18.76
CA ALA A 600 34.95 31.42 -18.96
C ALA A 600 35.05 30.93 -20.42
N PRO A 601 36.22 31.07 -21.09
CA PRO A 601 36.35 30.78 -22.53
C PRO A 601 35.88 29.40 -22.99
N ALA A 602 36.06 28.36 -22.15
CA ALA A 602 35.56 27.01 -22.42
C ALA A 602 35.15 26.29 -21.13
N GLY A 603 34.65 27.04 -20.14
CA GLY A 603 34.23 26.50 -18.84
C GLY A 603 32.91 25.73 -18.88
N SER A 604 31.99 26.15 -19.74
CA SER A 604 30.67 25.51 -19.91
C SER A 604 30.76 24.14 -20.58
N PHE A 605 29.89 23.21 -20.16
CA PHE A 605 29.70 21.94 -20.85
C PHE A 605 28.23 21.49 -20.87
N ASP A 606 27.90 20.70 -21.89
CA ASP A 606 26.62 20.01 -22.06
C ASP A 606 26.82 18.52 -21.96
N VAL A 607 26.00 17.84 -21.16
CA VAL A 607 26.03 16.37 -21.08
C VAL A 607 25.41 15.80 -22.34
N ILE A 608 26.14 14.89 -22.97
CA ILE A 608 25.73 14.21 -24.22
C ILE A 608 25.61 12.70 -24.05
N ASP A 609 25.97 12.18 -22.88
CA ASP A 609 25.78 10.79 -22.48
C ASP A 609 25.80 10.69 -20.95
N GLY A 610 24.84 9.96 -20.39
CA GLY A 610 24.62 9.87 -18.96
C GLY A 610 23.15 9.64 -18.61
N PHE A 611 22.84 9.71 -17.33
CA PHE A 611 21.46 9.64 -16.83
C PHE A 611 21.32 10.43 -15.52
N ALA A 612 20.10 10.86 -15.22
CA ALA A 612 19.71 11.30 -13.89
C ALA A 612 18.89 10.21 -13.21
N LEU A 613 19.16 9.94 -11.93
CA LEU A 613 18.41 9.03 -11.08
C LEU A 613 17.80 9.84 -9.93
N VAL A 614 16.48 9.81 -9.81
CA VAL A 614 15.75 10.48 -8.72
C VAL A 614 15.07 9.43 -7.87
N THR A 615 15.51 9.29 -6.62
CA THR A 615 15.02 8.27 -5.70
C THR A 615 13.87 8.76 -4.83
N ASP A 616 13.85 10.06 -4.53
CA ASP A 616 12.89 10.69 -3.62
C ASP A 616 12.42 12.00 -4.19
N ALA A 617 11.11 12.23 -4.17
CA ALA A 617 10.52 13.45 -4.70
C ALA A 617 9.12 13.71 -4.13
N SER A 618 9.03 14.68 -3.23
CA SER A 618 7.80 15.23 -2.66
C SER A 618 7.87 16.77 -2.71
N ASN A 619 6.81 17.44 -2.26
CA ASN A 619 6.81 18.89 -2.09
C ASN A 619 7.84 19.37 -1.04
N ASP A 620 8.26 18.49 -0.13
CA ASP A 620 9.18 18.85 0.95
C ASP A 620 10.63 18.55 0.57
N ARG A 621 10.85 17.52 -0.26
CA ARG A 621 12.18 17.02 -0.56
C ARG A 621 12.29 16.38 -1.93
N ILE A 622 13.33 16.73 -2.68
CA ILE A 622 13.74 16.03 -3.91
C ILE A 622 15.21 15.65 -3.81
N ARG A 623 15.53 14.37 -4.04
CA ARG A 623 16.89 13.81 -3.94
C ARG A 623 17.22 12.94 -5.14
N GLY A 624 18.40 13.16 -5.71
CA GLY A 624 18.87 12.37 -6.84
C GLY A 624 20.35 12.55 -7.16
N SER A 625 20.76 11.96 -8.28
CA SER A 625 22.11 12.03 -8.82
C SER A 625 22.12 11.99 -10.33
N VAL A 626 23.00 12.76 -10.93
CA VAL A 626 23.30 12.74 -12.36
C VAL A 626 24.66 12.08 -12.55
N PHE A 627 24.70 11.06 -13.39
CA PHE A 627 25.90 10.33 -13.76
C PHE A 627 26.29 10.73 -15.18
N ILE A 628 27.45 11.36 -15.31
CA ILE A 628 27.94 11.97 -16.54
C ILE A 628 29.09 11.12 -17.07
N THR A 629 28.88 10.46 -18.20
CA THR A 629 29.92 9.67 -18.89
C THR A 629 30.59 10.49 -19.97
N ARG A 630 29.83 11.34 -20.68
CA ARG A 630 30.37 12.21 -21.73
C ARG A 630 29.72 13.59 -21.73
N ALA A 631 30.54 14.60 -21.96
CA ALA A 631 30.10 15.99 -22.14
C ALA A 631 30.79 16.65 -23.34
N ILE A 632 30.21 17.71 -23.87
CA ILE A 632 30.79 18.55 -24.91
C ILE A 632 30.93 19.99 -24.39
N ARG A 633 32.02 20.67 -24.75
CA ARG A 633 32.23 22.08 -24.41
C ARG A 633 31.86 22.95 -25.62
N PRO A 634 30.67 23.56 -25.66
CA PRO A 634 30.19 24.25 -26.86
C PRO A 634 31.05 25.47 -27.22
N SER A 635 31.65 26.14 -26.23
CA SER A 635 32.49 27.32 -26.42
C SER A 635 33.95 27.00 -26.76
N ALA A 636 34.35 25.72 -26.75
CA ALA A 636 35.72 25.35 -27.08
C ALA A 636 36.01 25.56 -28.59
N PRO A 637 37.22 26.02 -28.98
CA PRO A 637 37.57 26.23 -30.40
C PRO A 637 37.39 24.99 -31.28
N LEU A 638 37.52 23.81 -30.67
CA LEU A 638 37.15 22.52 -31.25
C LEU A 638 36.30 21.80 -30.21
N ALA A 639 35.03 21.56 -30.53
CA ALA A 639 34.11 20.80 -29.70
C ALA A 639 34.54 19.33 -29.67
N VAL A 640 35.42 18.97 -28.74
CA VAL A 640 35.84 17.58 -28.51
C VAL A 640 35.05 17.02 -27.33
N PRO A 641 34.35 15.88 -27.51
CA PRO A 641 33.72 15.18 -26.39
C PRO A 641 34.75 14.85 -25.30
N GLN A 642 34.46 15.27 -24.07
CA GLN A 642 35.17 14.86 -22.88
C GLN A 642 34.50 13.60 -22.33
N THR A 643 35.28 12.54 -22.13
CA THR A 643 34.83 11.31 -21.47
C THR A 643 35.31 11.31 -20.03
N PHE A 644 34.44 10.89 -19.11
CA PHE A 644 34.74 10.72 -17.68
C PHE A 644 34.75 9.23 -17.35
N ASP A 645 35.88 8.73 -16.85
CA ASP A 645 36.04 7.34 -16.38
C ASP A 645 36.95 7.34 -15.14
N PRO A 646 36.39 7.19 -13.91
CA PRO A 646 34.97 6.94 -13.61
C PRO A 646 34.05 8.13 -13.96
N PRO A 647 32.72 7.92 -14.05
CA PRO A 647 31.77 8.99 -14.34
C PRO A 647 31.87 10.16 -13.37
N LEU A 648 31.67 11.38 -13.87
CA LEU A 648 31.47 12.55 -13.01
C LEU A 648 30.05 12.48 -12.42
N ILE A 649 29.91 12.69 -11.12
CA ILE A 649 28.62 12.55 -10.43
C ILE A 649 28.17 13.91 -9.90
N ALA A 650 26.98 14.36 -10.26
CA ALA A 650 26.33 15.52 -9.64
C ALA A 650 25.20 15.05 -8.73
N ARG A 651 25.37 15.13 -7.41
CA ARG A 651 24.34 14.76 -6.44
C ARG A 651 23.53 15.99 -6.06
N PHE A 652 22.22 15.85 -5.93
CA PHE A 652 21.36 16.97 -5.57
C PHE A 652 20.36 16.61 -4.48
N LEU A 653 20.12 17.59 -3.60
CA LEU A 653 19.12 17.59 -2.55
C LEU A 653 18.45 18.96 -2.52
N ILE A 654 17.13 18.96 -2.61
CA ILE A 654 16.31 20.15 -2.47
C ILE A 654 15.39 19.89 -1.29
N GLU A 655 15.50 20.69 -0.24
CA GLU A 655 14.58 20.78 0.89
C GLU A 655 13.89 22.15 0.87
N HIS A 656 12.57 22.18 1.13
CA HIS A 656 11.73 23.38 1.04
C HIS A 656 11.37 23.99 2.39
#